data_AF-A0A8B9UJI2-F1
#
_entry.id   AF-A0A8B9UJI2-F1
#
_cell.length_a   1.000
_cell.length_b   1.000
_cell.length_c   1.000
_cell.angle_alpha   90.00
_cell.angle_beta   90.00
_cell.angle_gamma   90.00
#
_symmetry.space_group_name_H-M   'P 1'
#
loop_
_entity.id
_entity.type
_entity.pdbx_description
1 polymer ?
#
loop_
_entity_poly.entity_id
_entity_poly.type
_entity_poly.pdbx_seq_one_letter_code
_entity_poly.pdbx_strand_id
1 'polypeptide(L)'
;MVKLEASIPSSADKEFVWSLWKRLQLSNPDLTQAVSLVVQREKQKAEVKDRKVLEILQAKDSKIETLEQRLSGQQQEINDLIQRKIAVDEENARLKNEFSNLNQKFKDKSEELKDTEECAQKKEEQNRLVIKNLEEENKGLNTRCADLLNDLEKLRKQEVQWKTEKSGSDARIKVRSGMDLWIEQMKELNSKCSNLSSQLAVKQEELSQKECDMTRTKKELQELQNLYRQNITHTAQQAELIQQLQALNTDTQKVLKDQEDAHTAETTSYQKLYNELTLCFETVKTSEIQLQQNCASLQEQLFGKDQKICQLQQQLQQAHDALNVLYQDSSHELQVFQQPSLGELECLITMQKSEIELLQEKLKKTSLSLAEHNLYTTETLENNNVRTGRKHKEPPVKRSRSLSPKSSFRKSEELRKLKIAERKIENLEKTLQLKTQETDELRAAYEKRKERLQMLQTNYRALKEQLKQWEEGDSRYQCADPRQLFQEDSDAVWNELAFFKQEHKKLLIEKLNLEEELDQMKVHQSMGKFRIQEFNYVCNKKQVQQLERRCKTIEGELKKLKEVNKDLLKEKNDLKSSLKVQKEDADTRERELEKLLKQICEMKRDNTELQAVIDEQEKEATCLKRQVAEANRLRKENEDLLSQTQELKCLLGEAKAVATSGQCNCKITGTKVKLKTAKKKSSLGHHGAFLKQSIKVMSNVFENFCKDGWEDVSEKGTLCICKALNRTKRRNSIFQKPGYSAALLRERIKSLQQQIAVLQSEKKTAVSSVKGFKEVNEKLTTQLHLADQRLQTNKLTIQVLTSNLAKWQQEKEDLQGKLKLREHLSQTAGKSEATPAPSKNIDLEMKQMQCKLKVTEQIIWSIFSNSDMQCNFFPFRISRLERDLNMKRHLIEDLRSRLRAYQENEKACNETLDSLERKLKSLNEDCSNKKASIDSLKQRLNVATKEKSHYEQMYHKTKDELEKKDVKLSNLESKMSETERAMTELETAASQQLHGLAKQSGQALETIQKKLLFANERVEEFMTFVKALSTELQHSIQELRIKIKQAKKKEEARACKKGLSQESILLAASILNVSTTDVEEILEVEDDEETAKTQMESEKDKEWLHKIQKLLEAQFPFATYLMDAILEKLNEKKKLVEEYSSLMKRIA
;
A
#
# COMPACT_ATOMS: atom_id res chain seq x y z
N MET A 1 40.53 56.94 1.00
CA MET A 1 41.52 57.88 0.44
C MET A 1 40.78 59.07 -0.16
N VAL A 2 40.91 60.25 0.45
CA VAL A 2 40.36 61.49 -0.12
C VAL A 2 41.54 62.31 -0.64
N LYS A 3 41.65 62.48 -1.95
CA LYS A 3 42.53 63.50 -2.51
C LYS A 3 41.89 64.85 -2.21
N LEU A 4 42.52 65.61 -1.31
CA LEU A 4 42.31 67.05 -1.24
C LEU A 4 42.92 67.66 -2.51
N GLU A 5 42.12 67.80 -3.56
CA GLU A 5 42.52 68.58 -4.72
C GLU A 5 42.66 70.04 -4.31
N ALA A 6 43.91 70.47 -4.18
CA ALA A 6 44.25 71.85 -3.92
C ALA A 6 43.60 72.74 -5.00
N SER A 7 43.02 73.85 -4.55
CA SER A 7 42.17 74.73 -5.36
C SER A 7 42.89 75.23 -6.62
N ILE A 8 42.68 74.56 -7.76
CA ILE A 8 43.04 75.09 -9.08
C ILE A 8 42.28 76.42 -9.23
N PRO A 9 42.96 77.55 -9.52
CA PRO A 9 42.27 78.83 -9.70
C PRO A 9 41.32 78.70 -10.89
N SER A 10 40.02 78.84 -10.62
CA SER A 10 39.01 78.78 -11.67
C SER A 10 39.31 79.85 -12.73
N SER A 11 39.01 79.57 -14.01
CA SER A 11 39.28 80.55 -15.09
C SER A 11 38.68 81.92 -14.76
N ALA A 12 37.48 81.93 -14.15
CA ALA A 12 36.78 83.11 -13.67
C ALA A 12 37.56 83.94 -12.61
N ASP A 13 38.43 83.33 -11.81
CA ASP A 13 39.25 84.08 -10.85
C ASP A 13 40.46 84.74 -11.52
N LYS A 14 41.03 84.11 -12.55
CA LYS A 14 42.09 84.73 -13.37
C LYS A 14 41.53 85.91 -14.16
N GLU A 15 40.37 85.72 -14.79
CA GLU A 15 39.58 86.77 -15.46
C GLU A 15 39.26 87.94 -14.51
N PHE A 16 38.75 87.65 -13.30
CA PHE A 16 38.42 88.65 -12.30
C PHE A 16 39.64 89.46 -11.84
N VAL A 17 40.75 88.79 -11.50
CA VAL A 17 42.00 89.46 -11.09
C VAL A 17 42.56 90.32 -12.21
N TRP A 18 42.52 89.85 -13.46
CA TRP A 18 42.99 90.61 -14.62
C TRP A 18 42.10 91.84 -14.90
N SER A 19 40.78 91.69 -14.79
CA SER A 19 39.81 92.79 -14.91
C SER A 19 40.00 93.85 -13.80
N LEU A 20 40.23 93.41 -12.57
CA LEU A 20 40.49 94.29 -11.42
C LEU A 20 41.82 95.04 -11.58
N TRP A 21 42.90 94.35 -11.98
CA TRP A 21 44.21 94.94 -12.25
C TRP A 21 44.13 96.01 -13.35
N LYS A 22 43.44 95.71 -14.46
CA LYS A 22 43.25 96.66 -15.56
C LYS A 22 42.43 97.90 -15.17
N ARG A 23 41.51 97.76 -14.21
CA ARG A 23 40.70 98.87 -13.67
C ARG A 23 41.48 99.73 -12.66
N LEU A 24 42.47 99.17 -11.98
CA LEU A 24 43.39 99.87 -11.06
C LEU A 24 44.51 100.66 -11.79
N GLN A 25 44.74 100.42 -13.09
CA GLN A 25 45.72 101.17 -13.89
C GLN A 25 45.23 102.53 -14.43
N LEU A 26 43.97 102.90 -14.17
CA LEU A 26 43.42 104.21 -14.58
C LEU A 26 43.96 105.34 -13.70
N SER A 27 44.10 106.54 -14.25
CA SER A 27 44.86 107.66 -13.64
C SER A 27 44.34 108.18 -12.29
N ASN A 28 43.14 107.79 -11.87
CA ASN A 28 42.55 108.02 -10.54
C ASN A 28 41.60 106.84 -10.21
N PRO A 29 42.06 105.75 -9.58
CA PRO A 29 41.24 104.57 -9.34
C PRO A 29 40.47 104.67 -8.01
N ASP A 30 39.16 104.38 -8.02
CA ASP A 30 38.36 104.28 -6.79
C ASP A 30 38.65 102.95 -6.07
N LEU A 31 39.53 103.04 -5.07
CA LEU A 31 39.93 101.94 -4.19
C LEU A 31 38.73 101.35 -3.41
N THR A 32 37.73 102.16 -3.08
CA THR A 32 36.54 101.72 -2.31
C THR A 32 35.69 100.78 -3.15
N GLN A 33 35.49 101.11 -4.43
CA GLN A 33 34.77 100.26 -5.37
C GLN A 33 35.56 98.98 -5.67
N ALA A 34 36.90 99.06 -5.80
CA ALA A 34 37.75 97.89 -6.02
C ALA A 34 37.69 96.89 -4.84
N VAL A 35 37.82 97.37 -3.60
CA VAL A 35 37.68 96.53 -2.38
C VAL A 35 36.28 95.93 -2.30
N SER A 36 35.23 96.71 -2.58
CA SER A 36 33.85 96.22 -2.59
C SER A 36 33.64 95.07 -3.58
N LEU A 37 34.23 95.14 -4.77
CA LEU A 37 34.17 94.07 -5.77
C LEU A 37 34.91 92.80 -5.31
N VAL A 38 36.05 92.93 -4.63
CA VAL A 38 36.79 91.78 -4.05
C VAL A 38 35.97 91.11 -2.94
N VAL A 39 35.39 91.89 -2.02
CA VAL A 39 34.52 91.38 -0.95
C VAL A 39 33.28 90.68 -1.55
N GLN A 40 32.65 91.27 -2.56
CA GLN A 40 31.53 90.65 -3.30
C GLN A 40 31.94 89.32 -3.94
N ARG A 41 33.14 89.24 -4.54
CA ARG A 41 33.64 88.01 -5.19
C ARG A 41 33.98 86.91 -4.19
N GLU A 42 34.62 87.24 -3.07
CA GLU A 42 34.89 86.25 -2.01
C GLU A 42 33.61 85.79 -1.31
N LYS A 43 32.62 86.69 -1.11
CA LYS A 43 31.29 86.31 -0.64
C LYS A 43 30.62 85.30 -1.58
N GLN A 44 30.66 85.54 -2.90
CA GLN A 44 30.15 84.56 -3.88
C GLN A 44 30.90 83.23 -3.85
N LYS A 45 32.21 83.21 -3.58
CA LYS A 45 32.97 81.96 -3.41
C LYS A 45 32.57 81.20 -2.16
N ALA A 46 32.29 81.90 -1.05
CA ALA A 46 31.76 81.30 0.17
C ALA A 46 30.36 80.70 -0.12
N GLU A 47 29.45 81.47 -0.69
CA GLU A 47 28.10 81.01 -1.07
C GLU A 47 28.11 79.80 -2.02
N VAL A 48 29.06 79.73 -2.97
CA VAL A 48 29.22 78.56 -3.85
C VAL A 48 29.80 77.34 -3.12
N LYS A 49 30.69 77.54 -2.13
CA LYS A 49 31.18 76.45 -1.27
C LYS A 49 30.05 75.93 -0.38
N ASP A 50 29.31 76.82 0.28
CA ASP A 50 28.19 76.48 1.15
C ASP A 50 27.08 75.77 0.36
N ARG A 51 26.77 76.24 -0.85
CA ARG A 51 25.84 75.55 -1.76
C ARG A 51 26.32 74.15 -2.13
N LYS A 52 27.61 73.96 -2.45
CA LYS A 52 28.17 72.62 -2.70
C LYS A 52 28.12 71.72 -1.45
N VAL A 53 28.35 72.26 -0.26
CA VAL A 53 28.19 71.52 0.99
C VAL A 53 26.73 71.10 1.19
N LEU A 54 25.77 71.98 0.95
CA LEU A 54 24.34 71.66 1.00
C LEU A 54 23.92 70.61 -0.05
N GLU A 55 24.42 70.71 -1.28
CA GLU A 55 24.18 69.69 -2.33
C GLU A 55 24.78 68.32 -1.94
N ILE A 56 25.96 68.30 -1.30
CA ILE A 56 26.58 67.07 -0.77
C ILE A 56 25.79 66.50 0.43
N LEU A 57 25.27 67.36 1.32
CA LEU A 57 24.43 66.93 2.44
C LEU A 57 23.11 66.36 1.93
N GLN A 58 22.40 67.06 1.04
CA GLN A 58 21.15 66.56 0.45
C GLN A 58 21.34 65.24 -0.32
N ALA A 59 22.47 65.07 -1.02
CA ALA A 59 22.82 63.80 -1.65
C ALA A 59 23.14 62.68 -0.64
N LYS A 60 23.73 63.02 0.51
CA LYS A 60 23.95 62.08 1.63
C LYS A 60 22.64 61.69 2.32
N ASP A 61 21.76 62.64 2.57
CA ASP A 61 20.46 62.41 3.21
C ASP A 61 19.57 61.52 2.32
N SER A 62 19.51 61.84 1.01
CA SER A 62 18.87 60.98 0.02
C SER A 62 19.48 59.58 0.00
N LYS A 63 20.81 59.47 0.21
CA LYS A 63 21.48 58.17 0.25
C LYS A 63 21.17 57.40 1.54
N ILE A 64 21.08 58.08 2.67
CA ILE A 64 20.65 57.51 3.96
C ILE A 64 19.21 56.98 3.83
N GLU A 65 18.29 57.75 3.28
CA GLU A 65 16.90 57.32 3.05
C GLU A 65 16.84 56.04 2.19
N THR A 66 17.60 55.94 1.09
CA THR A 66 17.64 54.70 0.30
C THR A 66 18.24 53.50 1.05
N LEU A 67 19.14 53.74 2.00
CA LEU A 67 19.71 52.69 2.85
C LEU A 67 18.71 52.26 3.93
N GLU A 68 18.01 53.19 4.57
CA GLU A 68 16.95 52.92 5.54
C GLU A 68 15.77 52.16 4.92
N GLN A 69 15.33 52.56 3.72
CA GLN A 69 14.33 51.82 2.95
C GLN A 69 14.80 50.39 2.66
N ARG A 70 16.05 50.20 2.22
CA ARG A 70 16.62 48.86 2.00
C ARG A 70 16.72 48.04 3.29
N LEU A 71 17.11 48.66 4.41
CA LEU A 71 17.24 48.00 5.71
C LEU A 71 15.86 47.58 6.24
N SER A 72 14.83 48.42 6.06
CA SER A 72 13.44 48.08 6.40
C SER A 72 12.89 46.91 5.57
N GLY A 73 13.18 46.87 4.26
CA GLY A 73 12.86 45.73 3.39
C GLY A 73 13.55 44.44 3.84
N GLN A 74 14.86 44.49 4.14
CA GLN A 74 15.59 43.33 4.68
C GLN A 74 15.05 42.89 6.05
N GLN A 75 14.67 43.82 6.93
CA GLN A 75 14.06 43.51 8.22
C GLN A 75 12.69 42.83 8.04
N GLN A 76 11.91 43.23 7.03
CA GLN A 76 10.64 42.58 6.70
C GLN A 76 10.85 41.17 6.11
N GLU A 77 11.81 40.98 5.20
CA GLU A 77 12.20 39.66 4.69
C GLU A 77 12.67 38.71 5.82
N ILE A 78 13.44 39.23 6.78
CA ILE A 78 13.85 38.48 7.98
C ILE A 78 12.64 38.10 8.83
N ASN A 79 11.69 39.00 9.04
CA ASN A 79 10.46 38.70 9.78
C ASN A 79 9.60 37.63 9.07
N ASP A 80 9.47 37.70 7.74
CA ASP A 80 8.75 36.71 6.93
C ASP A 80 9.46 35.35 6.89
N LEU A 81 10.79 35.33 6.95
CA LEU A 81 11.60 34.12 7.13
C LEU A 81 11.37 33.50 8.52
N ILE A 82 11.33 34.31 9.58
CA ILE A 82 11.06 33.86 10.95
C ILE A 82 9.64 33.28 11.05
N GLN A 83 8.62 33.93 10.48
CA GLN A 83 7.25 33.41 10.46
C GLN A 83 7.13 32.08 9.71
N ARG A 84 7.78 31.95 8.53
CA ARG A 84 7.84 30.68 7.81
C ARG A 84 8.56 29.59 8.60
N LYS A 85 9.64 29.94 9.31
CA LYS A 85 10.35 29.00 10.18
C LYS A 85 9.43 28.50 11.31
N ILE A 86 8.72 29.40 12.00
CA ILE A 86 7.78 29.03 13.07
C ILE A 86 6.69 28.08 12.54
N ALA A 87 6.11 28.37 11.37
CA ALA A 87 5.10 27.49 10.76
C ALA A 87 5.65 26.09 10.43
N VAL A 88 6.89 26.00 9.93
CA VAL A 88 7.57 24.71 9.68
C VAL A 88 7.92 23.98 10.98
N ASP A 89 8.35 24.70 12.03
CA ASP A 89 8.64 24.12 13.34
C ASP A 89 7.35 23.59 14.01
N GLU A 90 6.20 24.27 13.83
CA GLU A 90 4.88 23.77 14.23
C GLU A 90 4.44 22.52 13.45
N GLU A 91 4.65 22.49 12.13
CA GLU A 91 4.33 21.31 11.31
C GLU A 91 5.21 20.12 11.70
N ASN A 92 6.51 20.33 11.90
CA ASN A 92 7.43 19.32 12.42
C ASN A 92 6.99 18.80 13.80
N ALA A 93 6.51 19.66 14.70
CA ALA A 93 5.97 19.25 15.99
C ALA A 93 4.69 18.40 15.85
N ARG A 94 3.79 18.75 14.92
CA ARG A 94 2.59 17.94 14.59
C ARG A 94 2.97 16.57 14.04
N LEU A 95 3.86 16.51 13.06
CA LEU A 95 4.36 15.26 12.47
C LEU A 95 5.06 14.38 13.51
N LYS A 96 5.84 14.96 14.43
CA LYS A 96 6.49 14.24 15.53
C LYS A 96 5.48 13.64 16.52
N ASN A 97 4.38 14.35 16.79
CA ASN A 97 3.27 13.85 17.60
C ASN A 97 2.49 12.74 16.87
N GLU A 98 2.24 12.87 15.56
CA GLU A 98 1.62 11.83 14.75
C GLU A 98 2.48 10.56 14.67
N PHE A 99 3.79 10.69 14.48
CA PHE A 99 4.73 9.57 14.51
C PHE A 99 4.75 8.90 15.88
N SER A 100 4.75 9.67 16.97
CA SER A 100 4.68 9.14 18.34
C SER A 100 3.36 8.36 18.58
N ASN A 101 2.24 8.89 18.10
CA ASN A 101 0.93 8.23 18.16
C ASN A 101 0.86 6.95 17.31
N LEU A 102 1.47 6.94 16.12
CA LEU A 102 1.56 5.75 15.27
C LEU A 102 2.46 4.68 15.88
N ASN A 103 3.60 5.06 16.46
CA ASN A 103 4.50 4.16 17.16
C ASN A 103 3.84 3.57 18.42
N GLN A 104 3.05 4.35 19.16
CA GLN A 104 2.27 3.83 20.28
C GLN A 104 1.20 2.84 19.80
N LYS A 105 0.42 3.18 18.76
CA LYS A 105 -0.55 2.24 18.15
C LYS A 105 0.10 0.96 17.62
N PHE A 106 1.34 1.03 17.14
CA PHE A 106 2.09 -0.15 16.72
C PHE A 106 2.47 -1.03 17.93
N LYS A 107 2.93 -0.44 19.03
CA LYS A 107 3.16 -1.16 20.30
C LYS A 107 1.88 -1.79 20.85
N ASP A 108 0.81 -1.01 20.97
CA ASP A 108 -0.48 -1.48 21.50
C ASP A 108 -0.99 -2.68 20.68
N LYS A 109 -0.85 -2.62 19.36
CA LYS A 109 -1.27 -3.69 18.45
C LYS A 109 -0.32 -4.89 18.41
N SER A 110 0.96 -4.67 18.70
CA SER A 110 1.93 -5.75 18.88
C SER A 110 1.65 -6.53 20.17
N GLU A 111 1.24 -5.83 21.24
CA GLU A 111 0.84 -6.47 22.50
C GLU A 111 -0.52 -7.17 22.35
N GLU A 112 -1.50 -6.55 21.66
CA GLU A 112 -2.79 -7.19 21.31
C GLU A 112 -2.58 -8.50 20.54
N LEU A 113 -1.67 -8.51 19.55
CA LEU A 113 -1.33 -9.72 18.80
C LEU A 113 -0.73 -10.80 19.71
N LYS A 114 0.22 -10.43 20.56
CA LYS A 114 0.88 -11.33 21.53
C LYS A 114 -0.14 -11.92 22.53
N ASP A 115 -1.06 -11.13 23.05
CA ASP A 115 -2.16 -11.60 23.92
C ASP A 115 -3.09 -12.57 23.19
N THR A 116 -3.42 -12.31 21.91
CA THR A 116 -4.23 -13.24 21.12
C THR A 116 -3.50 -14.54 20.78
N GLU A 117 -2.18 -14.49 20.59
CA GLU A 117 -1.34 -15.66 20.36
C GLU A 117 -1.22 -16.51 21.63
N GLU A 118 -0.99 -15.90 22.81
CA GLU A 118 -0.97 -16.61 24.08
C GLU A 118 -2.35 -17.22 24.41
N CYS A 119 -3.45 -16.53 24.07
CA CYS A 119 -4.81 -17.07 24.19
C CYS A 119 -5.05 -18.26 23.25
N ALA A 120 -4.50 -18.23 22.03
CA ALA A 120 -4.56 -19.35 21.09
C ALA A 120 -3.75 -20.55 21.57
N GLN A 121 -2.51 -20.33 22.02
CA GLN A 121 -1.63 -21.38 22.57
C GLN A 121 -2.26 -22.05 23.79
N LYS A 122 -2.84 -21.29 24.73
CA LYS A 122 -3.57 -21.86 25.88
C LYS A 122 -4.77 -22.73 25.47
N LYS A 123 -5.48 -22.37 24.40
CA LYS A 123 -6.58 -23.20 23.85
C LYS A 123 -6.05 -24.43 23.13
N GLU A 124 -4.94 -24.33 22.42
CA GLU A 124 -4.28 -25.47 21.77
C GLU A 124 -3.77 -26.48 22.81
N GLU A 125 -3.18 -26.01 23.92
CA GLU A 125 -2.73 -26.86 25.02
C GLU A 125 -3.91 -27.50 25.77
N GLN A 126 -5.02 -26.77 25.98
CA GLN A 126 -6.28 -27.36 26.47
C GLN A 126 -6.82 -28.44 25.52
N ASN A 127 -6.84 -28.19 24.20
CA ASN A 127 -7.27 -29.18 23.21
C ASN A 127 -6.35 -30.42 23.23
N ARG A 128 -5.04 -30.22 23.36
CA ARG A 128 -4.05 -31.31 23.48
C ARG A 128 -4.27 -32.16 24.72
N LEU A 129 -4.63 -31.55 25.85
CA LEU A 129 -4.99 -32.27 27.08
C LEU A 129 -6.30 -33.06 26.92
N VAL A 130 -7.32 -32.47 26.29
CA VAL A 130 -8.59 -33.16 25.99
C VAL A 130 -8.38 -34.35 25.05
N ILE A 131 -7.58 -34.19 23.99
CA ILE A 131 -7.22 -35.29 23.07
C ILE A 131 -6.50 -36.40 23.83
N LYS A 132 -5.54 -36.07 24.70
CA LYS A 132 -4.83 -37.07 25.51
C LYS A 132 -5.78 -37.86 26.41
N ASN A 133 -6.72 -37.19 27.08
CA ASN A 133 -7.73 -37.85 27.91
C ASN A 133 -8.63 -38.77 27.08
N LEU A 134 -9.08 -38.32 25.90
CA LEU A 134 -9.87 -39.15 24.98
C LEU A 134 -9.09 -40.35 24.43
N GLU A 135 -7.79 -40.22 24.17
CA GLU A 135 -6.92 -41.34 23.81
C GLU A 135 -6.76 -42.35 24.96
N GLU A 136 -6.67 -41.90 26.20
CA GLU A 136 -6.60 -42.75 27.39
C GLU A 136 -7.94 -43.47 27.63
N GLU A 137 -9.08 -42.78 27.48
CA GLU A 137 -10.41 -43.41 27.49
C GLU A 137 -10.58 -44.42 26.36
N ASN A 138 -10.10 -44.12 25.15
CA ASN A 138 -10.15 -45.03 24.01
C ASN A 138 -9.27 -46.28 24.24
N LYS A 139 -8.07 -46.13 24.83
CA LYS A 139 -7.24 -47.27 25.30
C LYS A 139 -7.98 -48.10 26.36
N GLY A 140 -8.70 -47.44 27.28
CA GLY A 140 -9.55 -48.09 28.30
C GLY A 140 -10.80 -48.77 27.72
N LEU A 141 -11.37 -48.27 26.63
CA LEU A 141 -12.44 -48.94 25.89
C LEU A 141 -11.91 -50.13 25.09
N ASN A 142 -10.77 -49.97 24.42
CA ASN A 142 -10.18 -51.02 23.58
C ASN A 142 -9.70 -52.23 24.41
N THR A 143 -9.17 -52.00 25.62
CA THR A 143 -8.87 -53.08 26.59
C THR A 143 -10.13 -53.81 27.02
N ARG A 144 -11.20 -53.10 27.40
CA ARG A 144 -12.52 -53.71 27.69
C ARG A 144 -13.09 -54.50 26.51
N CYS A 145 -12.92 -54.02 25.27
CA CYS A 145 -13.29 -54.76 24.07
C CYS A 145 -12.46 -56.04 23.89
N ALA A 146 -11.15 -56.01 24.16
CA ALA A 146 -10.28 -57.19 24.12
C ALA A 146 -10.65 -58.23 25.20
N ASP A 147 -10.99 -57.79 26.41
CA ASP A 147 -11.45 -58.67 27.50
C ASP A 147 -12.78 -59.33 27.15
N LEU A 148 -13.76 -58.57 26.63
CA LEU A 148 -15.04 -59.10 26.15
C LEU A 148 -14.86 -60.09 24.99
N LEU A 149 -13.91 -59.85 24.08
CA LEU A 149 -13.57 -60.80 23.01
C LEU A 149 -12.96 -62.09 23.58
N ASN A 150 -12.07 -61.99 24.57
CA ASN A 150 -11.49 -63.15 25.25
C ASN A 150 -12.57 -63.95 26.02
N ASP A 151 -13.53 -63.28 26.65
CA ASP A 151 -14.63 -63.96 27.36
C ASP A 151 -15.63 -64.61 26.40
N LEU A 152 -15.93 -63.98 25.25
CA LEU A 152 -16.68 -64.62 24.17
C LEU A 152 -15.96 -65.86 23.62
N GLU A 153 -14.63 -65.82 23.51
CA GLU A 153 -13.81 -66.95 23.06
C GLU A 153 -13.75 -68.08 24.11
N LYS A 154 -13.73 -67.75 25.42
CA LYS A 154 -13.90 -68.73 26.51
C LYS A 154 -15.29 -69.37 26.47
N LEU A 155 -16.35 -68.58 26.31
CA LEU A 155 -17.73 -69.05 26.22
C LEU A 155 -17.94 -69.95 25.00
N ARG A 156 -17.33 -69.65 23.84
CA ARG A 156 -17.31 -70.54 22.68
C ARG A 156 -16.62 -71.89 22.97
N LYS A 157 -15.48 -71.88 23.66
CA LYS A 157 -14.77 -73.10 24.04
C LYS A 157 -15.59 -73.95 25.01
N GLN A 158 -16.27 -73.31 25.97
CA GLN A 158 -17.25 -73.97 26.84
C GLN A 158 -18.44 -74.52 26.03
N GLU A 159 -19.00 -73.76 25.09
CA GLU A 159 -20.12 -74.21 24.24
C GLU A 159 -19.75 -75.47 23.42
N VAL A 160 -18.51 -75.56 22.91
CA VAL A 160 -18.00 -76.74 22.22
C VAL A 160 -17.83 -77.93 23.16
N GLN A 161 -17.33 -77.72 24.39
CA GLN A 161 -17.29 -78.77 25.42
C GLN A 161 -18.70 -79.27 25.77
N TRP A 162 -19.63 -78.36 26.09
CA TRP A 162 -21.03 -78.69 26.37
C TRP A 162 -21.73 -79.42 25.22
N LYS A 163 -21.46 -79.07 23.95
CA LYS A 163 -21.99 -79.81 22.78
C LYS A 163 -21.44 -81.23 22.70
N THR A 164 -20.20 -81.45 23.11
CA THR A 164 -19.56 -82.77 23.14
C THR A 164 -20.11 -83.63 24.28
N GLU A 165 -20.32 -83.07 25.47
CA GLU A 165 -20.93 -83.76 26.61
C GLU A 165 -22.43 -84.05 26.40
N LYS A 166 -23.14 -83.13 25.73
CA LYS A 166 -24.54 -83.30 25.36
C LYS A 166 -24.73 -84.43 24.35
N SER A 167 -23.84 -84.55 23.35
CA SER A 167 -23.92 -85.66 22.37
C SER A 167 -23.65 -87.05 22.98
N GLY A 168 -22.84 -87.13 24.05
CA GLY A 168 -22.66 -88.36 24.83
C GLY A 168 -23.85 -88.73 25.74
N SER A 169 -24.71 -87.76 26.07
CA SER A 169 -25.87 -87.95 26.97
C SER A 169 -27.17 -88.24 26.21
N ASP A 170 -27.31 -87.75 24.98
CA ASP A 170 -28.55 -87.82 24.18
C ASP A 170 -28.87 -89.22 23.63
N ALA A 171 -27.92 -90.16 23.71
CA ALA A 171 -28.11 -91.55 23.29
C ALA A 171 -29.06 -92.37 24.20
N ARG A 172 -29.57 -91.80 25.30
CA ARG A 172 -30.27 -92.56 26.36
C ARG A 172 -31.76 -92.25 26.59
N ILE A 173 -32.34 -91.22 25.96
CA ILE A 173 -33.76 -90.86 26.17
C ILE A 173 -34.51 -90.77 24.84
N LYS A 174 -34.85 -91.94 24.28
CA LYS A 174 -35.74 -92.06 23.11
C LYS A 174 -37.14 -92.50 23.58
N VAL A 175 -38.17 -91.89 23.00
CA VAL A 175 -39.62 -92.09 23.22
C VAL A 175 -40.25 -91.31 24.38
N ARG A 176 -40.93 -90.16 24.07
CA ARG A 176 -42.37 -89.88 24.34
C ARG A 176 -42.76 -88.38 24.23
N SER A 177 -42.84 -87.79 23.01
CA SER A 177 -43.60 -86.53 22.74
C SER A 177 -43.60 -86.10 21.25
N GLY A 178 -44.32 -86.83 20.38
CA GLY A 178 -44.31 -86.56 18.93
C GLY A 178 -44.89 -85.22 18.45
N MET A 179 -45.66 -84.51 19.29
CA MET A 179 -46.23 -83.19 18.95
C MET A 179 -45.34 -82.03 19.42
N ASP A 180 -44.81 -82.12 20.64
CA ASP A 180 -43.84 -81.14 21.15
C ASP A 180 -42.55 -81.18 20.33
N LEU A 181 -42.13 -82.37 19.85
CA LEU A 181 -40.97 -82.50 18.96
C LEU A 181 -41.11 -81.68 17.67
N TRP A 182 -42.29 -81.60 17.06
CA TRP A 182 -42.51 -80.77 15.87
C TRP A 182 -42.51 -79.27 16.20
N ILE A 183 -43.05 -78.88 17.37
CA ILE A 183 -43.01 -77.49 17.83
C ILE A 183 -41.57 -77.08 18.18
N GLU A 184 -40.80 -77.95 18.84
CA GLU A 184 -39.43 -77.66 19.25
C GLU A 184 -38.45 -77.75 18.07
N GLN A 185 -38.64 -78.68 17.13
CA GLN A 185 -37.91 -78.66 15.85
C GLN A 185 -38.26 -77.43 15.02
N MET A 186 -39.52 -76.97 15.02
CA MET A 186 -39.89 -75.73 14.33
C MET A 186 -39.29 -74.50 15.03
N LYS A 187 -39.25 -74.45 16.37
CA LYS A 187 -38.52 -73.41 17.12
C LYS A 187 -37.02 -73.49 16.91
N GLU A 188 -36.43 -74.67 16.80
CA GLU A 188 -35.00 -74.87 16.58
C GLU A 188 -34.60 -74.53 15.14
N LEU A 189 -35.44 -74.86 14.15
CA LEU A 189 -35.28 -74.38 12.78
C LEU A 189 -35.49 -72.87 12.71
N ASN A 190 -36.49 -72.30 13.40
CA ASN A 190 -36.73 -70.86 13.41
C ASN A 190 -35.62 -70.09 14.18
N SER A 191 -35.03 -70.68 15.22
CA SER A 191 -33.87 -70.10 15.92
C SER A 191 -32.59 -70.25 15.10
N LYS A 192 -32.39 -71.36 14.39
CA LYS A 192 -31.31 -71.51 13.39
C LYS A 192 -31.47 -70.51 12.24
N CYS A 193 -32.68 -70.35 11.69
CA CYS A 193 -32.97 -69.36 10.66
C CYS A 193 -32.80 -67.93 11.18
N SER A 194 -33.22 -67.63 12.41
CA SER A 194 -32.98 -66.32 13.05
C SER A 194 -31.50 -66.07 13.30
N ASN A 195 -30.74 -67.07 13.75
CA ASN A 195 -29.31 -66.93 14.04
C ASN A 195 -28.49 -66.84 12.75
N LEU A 196 -28.86 -67.59 11.70
CA LEU A 196 -28.32 -67.43 10.34
C LEU A 196 -28.70 -66.07 9.74
N SER A 197 -29.90 -65.56 10.01
CA SER A 197 -30.31 -64.21 9.56
C SER A 197 -29.53 -63.11 10.29
N SER A 198 -29.28 -63.26 11.59
CA SER A 198 -28.41 -62.36 12.36
C SER A 198 -26.96 -62.42 11.89
N GLN A 199 -26.44 -63.62 11.59
CA GLN A 199 -25.10 -63.79 11.02
C GLN A 199 -25.01 -63.20 9.60
N LEU A 200 -26.05 -63.37 8.78
CA LEU A 200 -26.15 -62.74 7.46
C LEU A 200 -26.18 -61.21 7.59
N ALA A 201 -26.96 -60.66 8.53
CA ALA A 201 -27.03 -59.22 8.79
C ALA A 201 -25.68 -58.67 9.27
N VAL A 202 -24.99 -59.34 10.21
CA VAL A 202 -23.65 -58.96 10.65
C VAL A 202 -22.63 -59.05 9.50
N LYS A 203 -22.71 -60.07 8.65
CA LYS A 203 -21.83 -60.18 7.47
C LYS A 203 -22.16 -59.17 6.37
N GLN A 204 -23.42 -58.78 6.22
CA GLN A 204 -23.84 -57.70 5.33
C GLN A 204 -23.33 -56.34 5.84
N GLU A 205 -23.38 -56.11 7.16
CA GLU A 205 -22.82 -54.92 7.81
C GLU A 205 -21.29 -54.88 7.67
N GLU A 206 -20.58 -55.97 7.98
CA GLU A 206 -19.13 -56.11 7.77
C GLU A 206 -18.72 -55.88 6.31
N LEU A 207 -19.52 -56.35 5.34
CA LEU A 207 -19.30 -56.11 3.92
C LEU A 207 -19.52 -54.64 3.57
N SER A 208 -20.57 -54.00 4.08
CA SER A 208 -20.84 -52.57 3.84
C SER A 208 -19.76 -51.68 4.46
N GLN A 209 -19.24 -52.03 5.63
CA GLN A 209 -18.12 -51.35 6.29
C GLN A 209 -16.83 -51.53 5.47
N LYS A 210 -16.52 -52.75 5.01
CA LYS A 210 -15.38 -53.01 4.11
C LYS A 210 -15.51 -52.32 2.76
N GLU A 211 -16.73 -52.17 2.24
CA GLU A 211 -16.98 -51.41 1.02
C GLU A 211 -16.75 -49.91 1.27
N CYS A 212 -17.22 -49.37 2.41
CA CYS A 212 -16.91 -48.01 2.83
C CYS A 212 -15.39 -47.78 2.96
N ASP A 213 -14.67 -48.69 3.63
CA ASP A 213 -13.22 -48.60 3.82
C ASP A 213 -12.44 -48.77 2.49
N MET A 214 -12.92 -49.63 1.58
CA MET A 214 -12.42 -49.72 0.20
C MET A 214 -12.68 -48.43 -0.58
N THR A 215 -13.82 -47.75 -0.40
CA THR A 215 -14.05 -46.45 -1.06
C THR A 215 -13.19 -45.34 -0.46
N ARG A 216 -12.89 -45.39 0.85
CA ARG A 216 -12.00 -44.43 1.53
C ARG A 216 -10.56 -44.58 1.02
N THR A 217 -10.02 -45.79 1.06
CA THR A 217 -8.65 -46.09 0.55
C THR A 217 -8.50 -45.80 -0.94
N LYS A 218 -9.55 -46.00 -1.76
CA LYS A 218 -9.56 -45.57 -3.18
C LYS A 218 -9.51 -44.04 -3.33
N LYS A 219 -10.18 -43.28 -2.46
CA LYS A 219 -10.09 -41.80 -2.46
C LYS A 219 -8.70 -41.33 -2.02
N GLU A 220 -8.18 -41.88 -0.93
CA GLU A 220 -6.82 -41.59 -0.43
C GLU A 220 -5.75 -41.89 -1.49
N LEU A 221 -5.85 -43.03 -2.20
CA LEU A 221 -4.96 -43.36 -3.31
C LEU A 221 -5.11 -42.38 -4.49
N GLN A 222 -6.33 -41.96 -4.81
CA GLN A 222 -6.58 -40.97 -5.87
C GLN A 222 -6.03 -39.58 -5.49
N GLU A 223 -6.15 -39.19 -4.22
CA GLU A 223 -5.60 -37.96 -3.67
C GLU A 223 -4.06 -37.99 -3.68
N LEU A 224 -3.44 -39.08 -3.23
CA LEU A 224 -1.98 -39.29 -3.35
C LEU A 224 -1.51 -39.26 -4.81
N GLN A 225 -2.25 -39.87 -5.75
CA GLN A 225 -1.92 -39.81 -7.17
C GLN A 225 -2.04 -38.38 -7.73
N ASN A 226 -3.01 -37.60 -7.27
CA ASN A 226 -3.18 -36.19 -7.64
C ASN A 226 -2.04 -35.33 -7.07
N LEU A 227 -1.67 -35.52 -5.80
CA LEU A 227 -0.54 -34.86 -5.15
C LEU A 227 0.79 -35.21 -5.83
N TYR A 228 1.00 -36.47 -6.23
CA TYR A 228 2.19 -36.89 -6.98
C TYR A 228 2.26 -36.22 -8.36
N ARG A 229 1.13 -36.12 -9.09
CA ARG A 229 1.07 -35.33 -10.34
C ARG A 229 1.39 -33.85 -10.12
N GLN A 230 0.85 -33.25 -9.06
CA GLN A 230 1.14 -31.86 -8.70
C GLN A 230 2.63 -31.66 -8.38
N ASN A 231 3.23 -32.58 -7.63
CA ASN A 231 4.66 -32.57 -7.32
C ASN A 231 5.52 -32.64 -8.59
N ILE A 232 5.20 -33.54 -9.54
CA ILE A 232 5.86 -33.58 -10.86
C ILE A 232 5.73 -32.24 -11.59
N THR A 233 4.54 -31.61 -11.60
CA THR A 233 4.37 -30.30 -12.25
C THR A 233 5.15 -29.19 -11.56
N HIS A 234 5.28 -29.22 -10.23
CA HIS A 234 6.10 -28.27 -9.48
C HIS A 234 7.61 -28.50 -9.71
N THR A 235 8.05 -29.75 -9.81
CA THR A 235 9.43 -30.09 -10.16
C THR A 235 9.78 -29.60 -11.57
N ALA A 236 8.86 -29.75 -12.53
CA ALA A 236 9.02 -29.21 -13.88
C ALA A 236 9.07 -27.67 -13.89
N GLN A 237 8.19 -27.00 -13.14
CA GLN A 237 8.21 -25.54 -12.97
C GLN A 237 9.51 -25.05 -12.31
N GLN A 238 10.04 -25.80 -11.33
CA GLN A 238 11.33 -25.50 -10.71
C GLN A 238 12.48 -25.65 -11.70
N ALA A 239 12.46 -26.68 -12.56
CA ALA A 239 13.47 -26.85 -13.62
C ALA A 239 13.41 -25.72 -14.65
N GLU A 240 12.21 -25.31 -15.10
CA GLU A 240 12.04 -24.15 -15.97
C GLU A 240 12.52 -22.84 -15.31
N LEU A 241 12.25 -22.64 -14.02
CA LEU A 241 12.73 -21.48 -13.27
C LEU A 241 14.25 -21.47 -13.16
N ILE A 242 14.89 -22.63 -12.87
CA ILE A 242 16.35 -22.76 -12.85
C ILE A 242 16.94 -22.42 -14.22
N GLN A 243 16.34 -22.91 -15.31
CA GLN A 243 16.78 -22.60 -16.67
C GLN A 243 16.63 -21.10 -17.00
N GLN A 244 15.53 -20.46 -16.57
CA GLN A 244 15.34 -19.01 -16.72
C GLN A 244 16.34 -18.20 -15.91
N LEU A 245 16.65 -18.62 -14.67
CA LEU A 245 17.68 -17.98 -13.83
C LEU A 245 19.09 -18.16 -14.40
N GLN A 246 19.40 -19.32 -14.98
CA GLN A 246 20.66 -19.56 -15.69
C GLN A 246 20.78 -18.67 -16.93
N ALA A 247 19.73 -18.58 -17.75
CA ALA A 247 19.70 -17.70 -18.93
C ALA A 247 19.86 -16.21 -18.53
N LEU A 248 19.14 -15.76 -17.49
CA LEU A 248 19.26 -14.41 -16.97
C LEU A 248 20.65 -14.11 -16.39
N ASN A 249 21.31 -15.11 -15.78
CA ASN A 249 22.68 -14.99 -15.30
C ASN A 249 23.67 -14.87 -16.47
N THR A 250 23.53 -15.68 -17.53
CA THR A 250 24.36 -15.55 -18.74
C THR A 250 24.15 -14.22 -19.46
N ASP A 251 22.91 -13.72 -19.54
CA ASP A 251 22.62 -12.40 -20.09
C ASP A 251 23.22 -11.28 -19.22
N THR A 252 23.17 -11.42 -17.89
CA THR A 252 23.77 -10.45 -16.96
C THR A 252 25.29 -10.43 -17.09
N GLN A 253 25.93 -11.59 -17.16
CA GLN A 253 27.38 -11.71 -17.42
C GLN A 253 27.77 -11.12 -18.77
N LYS A 254 26.96 -11.34 -19.81
CA LYS A 254 27.17 -10.74 -21.12
C LYS A 254 27.08 -9.21 -21.07
N VAL A 255 26.04 -8.65 -20.45
CA VAL A 255 25.88 -7.18 -20.32
C VAL A 255 27.02 -6.55 -19.51
N LEU A 256 27.51 -7.22 -18.47
CA LEU A 256 28.70 -6.77 -17.73
C LEU A 256 29.93 -6.76 -18.63
N LYS A 257 30.15 -7.81 -19.41
CA LYS A 257 31.27 -7.88 -20.36
C LYS A 257 31.16 -6.83 -21.48
N ASP A 258 29.98 -6.68 -22.10
CA ASP A 258 29.72 -5.65 -23.10
C ASP A 258 29.98 -4.24 -22.53
N GLN A 259 29.74 -4.03 -21.22
CA GLN A 259 30.05 -2.79 -20.51
C GLN A 259 31.55 -2.63 -20.19
N GLU A 260 32.26 -3.70 -19.80
CA GLU A 260 33.72 -3.71 -19.62
C GLU A 260 34.45 -3.41 -20.94
N ASP A 261 34.00 -4.02 -22.04
CA ASP A 261 34.50 -3.78 -23.39
C ASP A 261 34.24 -2.32 -23.83
N ALA A 262 33.07 -1.76 -23.51
CA ALA A 262 32.75 -0.35 -23.75
C ALA A 262 33.64 0.62 -22.94
N HIS A 263 33.82 0.39 -21.64
CA HIS A 263 34.74 1.19 -20.81
C HIS A 263 36.19 1.09 -21.28
N THR A 264 36.61 -0.06 -21.81
CA THR A 264 37.93 -0.26 -22.41
C THR A 264 38.08 0.51 -23.73
N ALA A 265 37.03 0.53 -24.56
CA ALA A 265 36.98 1.35 -25.77
C ALA A 265 36.99 2.86 -25.45
N GLU A 266 36.25 3.32 -24.43
CA GLU A 266 36.28 4.70 -23.96
C GLU A 266 37.68 5.07 -23.42
N THR A 267 38.26 4.24 -22.55
CA THR A 267 39.61 4.47 -21.98
C THR A 267 40.67 4.57 -23.08
N THR A 268 40.63 3.68 -24.08
CA THR A 268 41.55 3.77 -25.22
C THR A 268 41.28 4.97 -26.13
N SER A 269 40.04 5.48 -26.21
CA SER A 269 39.72 6.73 -26.90
C SER A 269 40.24 7.97 -26.15
N TYR A 270 40.09 8.03 -24.82
CA TYR A 270 40.63 9.10 -24.00
C TYR A 270 42.16 9.11 -24.03
N GLN A 271 42.81 7.94 -24.01
CA GLN A 271 44.26 7.85 -24.16
C GLN A 271 44.73 8.36 -25.52
N LYS A 272 44.00 8.07 -26.61
CA LYS A 272 44.30 8.63 -27.95
C LYS A 272 44.14 10.16 -27.96
N LEU A 273 43.03 10.68 -27.45
CA LEU A 273 42.79 12.12 -27.37
C LEU A 273 43.85 12.84 -26.52
N TYR A 274 44.27 12.23 -25.40
CA TYR A 274 45.35 12.78 -24.57
C TYR A 274 46.69 12.78 -25.31
N ASN A 275 47.01 11.72 -26.06
CA ASN A 275 48.21 11.66 -26.89
C ASN A 275 48.17 12.70 -28.04
N GLU A 276 47.02 12.87 -28.69
CA GLU A 276 46.80 13.89 -29.74
C GLU A 276 46.93 15.32 -29.18
N LEU A 277 46.35 15.58 -28.00
CA LEU A 277 46.47 16.86 -27.31
C LEU A 277 47.92 17.14 -26.87
N THR A 278 48.63 16.13 -26.40
CA THR A 278 50.07 16.23 -26.05
C THR A 278 50.91 16.52 -27.30
N LEU A 279 50.60 15.88 -28.42
CA LEU A 279 51.27 16.15 -29.70
C LEU A 279 50.99 17.58 -30.17
N CYS A 280 49.74 18.06 -30.10
CA CYS A 280 49.38 19.44 -30.40
C CYS A 280 50.07 20.45 -29.48
N PHE A 281 50.22 20.14 -28.20
CA PHE A 281 50.95 20.98 -27.26
C PHE A 281 52.43 21.12 -27.63
N GLU A 282 53.11 20.02 -27.98
CA GLU A 282 54.51 20.07 -28.41
C GLU A 282 54.69 20.73 -29.80
N THR A 283 53.73 20.62 -30.73
CA THR A 283 53.77 21.39 -31.99
C THR A 283 53.56 22.90 -31.76
N VAL A 284 52.64 23.29 -30.88
CA VAL A 284 52.47 24.71 -30.50
C VAL A 284 53.74 25.24 -29.82
N LYS A 285 54.29 24.52 -28.85
CA LYS A 285 55.51 24.88 -28.13
C LYS A 285 56.74 25.00 -29.05
N THR A 286 56.89 24.12 -30.04
CA THR A 286 57.95 24.26 -31.05
C THR A 286 57.73 25.45 -31.98
N SER A 287 56.49 25.75 -32.37
CA SER A 287 56.16 26.97 -33.14
C SER A 287 56.38 28.26 -32.33
N GLU A 288 56.12 28.24 -31.01
CA GLU A 288 56.40 29.37 -30.12
C GLU A 288 57.90 29.64 -30.03
N ILE A 289 58.73 28.59 -29.87
CA ILE A 289 60.19 28.70 -29.87
C ILE A 289 60.69 29.28 -31.21
N GLN A 290 60.12 28.85 -32.35
CA GLN A 290 60.46 29.42 -33.67
C GLN A 290 60.08 30.91 -33.77
N LEU A 291 58.90 31.30 -33.27
CA LEU A 291 58.48 32.71 -33.24
C LEU A 291 59.38 33.56 -32.32
N GLN A 292 59.80 33.04 -31.17
CA GLN A 292 60.74 33.71 -30.27
C GLN A 292 62.11 33.91 -30.95
N GLN A 293 62.61 32.90 -31.67
CA GLN A 293 63.84 33.01 -32.47
C GLN A 293 63.73 34.07 -33.57
N ASN A 294 62.60 34.10 -34.30
CA ASN A 294 62.33 35.10 -35.32
C ASN A 294 62.24 36.52 -34.72
N CYS A 295 61.60 36.69 -33.56
CA CYS A 295 61.54 37.97 -32.86
C CYS A 295 62.92 38.44 -32.42
N ALA A 296 63.77 37.54 -31.89
CA ALA A 296 65.15 37.88 -31.53
C ALA A 296 65.98 38.32 -32.75
N SER A 297 65.87 37.62 -33.89
CA SER A 297 66.55 38.01 -35.14
C SER A 297 66.06 39.35 -35.68
N LEU A 298 64.75 39.60 -35.65
CA LEU A 298 64.18 40.90 -36.03
C LEU A 298 64.65 42.03 -35.09
N GLN A 299 64.76 41.77 -33.80
CA GLN A 299 65.25 42.73 -32.82
C GLN A 299 66.74 43.06 -33.03
N GLU A 300 67.57 42.08 -33.39
CA GLU A 300 68.96 42.28 -33.79
C GLU A 300 69.08 43.12 -35.07
N GLN A 301 68.25 42.84 -36.09
CA GLN A 301 68.18 43.67 -37.30
C GLN A 301 67.71 45.11 -37.02
N LEU A 302 66.77 45.29 -36.09
CA LEU A 302 66.26 46.60 -35.69
C LEU A 302 67.36 47.39 -34.96
N PHE A 303 68.07 46.77 -34.02
CA PHE A 303 69.24 47.36 -33.36
C PHE A 303 70.34 47.74 -34.36
N GLY A 304 70.62 46.89 -35.36
CA GLY A 304 71.55 47.22 -36.45
C GLY A 304 71.11 48.41 -37.31
N LYS A 305 69.79 48.55 -37.56
CA LYS A 305 69.21 49.73 -38.23
C LYS A 305 69.26 50.98 -37.36
N ASP A 306 68.98 50.89 -36.06
CA ASP A 306 69.08 52.01 -35.12
C ASP A 306 70.54 52.49 -35.00
N GLN A 307 71.51 51.58 -34.95
CA GLN A 307 72.93 51.94 -34.99
C GLN A 307 73.29 52.67 -36.30
N LYS A 308 72.71 52.24 -37.44
CA LYS A 308 72.85 52.92 -38.74
C LYS A 308 72.20 54.31 -38.73
N ILE A 309 71.03 54.45 -38.10
CA ILE A 309 70.32 55.74 -37.95
C ILE A 309 71.15 56.69 -37.09
N CYS A 310 71.72 56.24 -35.97
CA CYS A 310 72.63 57.04 -35.15
C CYS A 310 73.87 57.49 -35.94
N GLN A 311 74.46 56.62 -36.76
CA GLN A 311 75.58 56.99 -37.66
C GLN A 311 75.15 58.05 -38.69
N LEU A 312 73.98 57.89 -39.32
CA LEU A 312 73.45 58.85 -40.29
C LEU A 312 73.06 60.18 -39.63
N GLN A 313 72.51 60.17 -38.41
CA GLN A 313 72.24 61.37 -37.62
C GLN A 313 73.53 62.10 -37.25
N GLN A 314 74.60 61.37 -36.90
CA GLN A 314 75.91 61.96 -36.64
C GLN A 314 76.51 62.58 -37.91
N GLN A 315 76.36 61.94 -39.07
CA GLN A 315 76.76 62.51 -40.37
C GLN A 315 75.90 63.73 -40.76
N LEU A 316 74.60 63.71 -40.50
CA LEU A 316 73.69 64.85 -40.70
C LEU A 316 74.07 66.02 -39.78
N GLN A 317 74.39 65.76 -38.52
CA GLN A 317 74.86 66.79 -37.59
C GLN A 317 76.20 67.37 -38.05
N GLN A 318 77.17 66.54 -38.46
CA GLN A 318 78.44 67.02 -39.03
C GLN A 318 78.23 67.85 -40.31
N ALA A 319 77.30 67.45 -41.18
CA ALA A 319 76.93 68.22 -42.36
C ALA A 319 76.20 69.53 -41.99
N HIS A 320 75.39 69.54 -40.94
CA HIS A 320 74.68 70.72 -40.45
C HIS A 320 75.64 71.71 -39.79
N ASP A 321 76.59 71.23 -38.99
CA ASP A 321 77.66 72.03 -38.38
C ASP A 321 78.59 72.60 -39.48
N ALA A 322 78.91 71.82 -40.52
CA ALA A 322 79.64 72.32 -41.69
C ALA A 322 78.83 73.37 -42.50
N LEU A 323 77.50 73.25 -42.56
CA LEU A 323 76.63 74.26 -43.16
C LEU A 323 76.56 75.53 -42.32
N ASN A 324 76.54 75.40 -40.98
CA ASN A 324 76.49 76.53 -40.04
C ASN A 324 77.77 77.38 -40.09
N VAL A 325 78.92 76.75 -40.38
CA VAL A 325 80.20 77.45 -40.62
C VAL A 325 80.21 78.23 -41.95
N LEU A 326 79.28 77.94 -42.88
CA LEU A 326 79.15 78.61 -44.18
C LEU A 326 78.10 79.74 -44.21
N TYR A 327 77.25 79.88 -43.19
CA TYR A 327 76.19 80.90 -43.12
C TYR A 327 76.49 82.02 -42.12
N GLN A 328 77.69 82.61 -42.25
CA GLN A 328 78.05 83.80 -41.50
C GLN A 328 78.72 84.88 -42.37
N ASP A 329 78.18 85.13 -43.56
CA ASP A 329 78.24 86.47 -44.16
C ASP A 329 77.23 86.71 -45.33
N SER A 330 76.95 87.99 -45.60
CA SER A 330 76.19 88.55 -46.74
C SER A 330 74.64 88.44 -46.78
N SER A 331 74.02 89.39 -47.50
CA SER A 331 72.56 89.68 -47.55
C SER A 331 72.06 89.88 -48.99
N HIS A 332 70.72 89.86 -49.17
CA HIS A 332 69.95 90.13 -50.40
C HIS A 332 69.94 88.95 -51.42
N GLU A 333 68.88 88.65 -52.19
CA GLU A 333 67.54 89.27 -52.34
C GLU A 333 66.51 88.28 -52.99
N LEU A 334 65.22 88.67 -52.99
CA LEU A 334 64.11 88.26 -53.89
C LEU A 334 63.34 86.90 -53.78
N GLN A 335 62.07 87.07 -53.39
CA GLN A 335 60.81 86.52 -53.96
C GLN A 335 60.39 85.02 -53.92
N VAL A 336 59.24 84.82 -53.23
CA VAL A 336 58.03 84.08 -53.66
C VAL A 336 58.12 82.56 -53.89
N PHE A 337 57.51 81.78 -52.98
CA PHE A 337 56.28 81.01 -53.29
C PHE A 337 55.53 80.65 -51.98
N GLN A 338 54.23 80.32 -52.08
CA GLN A 338 53.30 80.29 -50.94
C GLN A 338 53.44 79.07 -50.02
N GLN A 339 53.33 79.30 -48.70
CA GLN A 339 52.85 78.28 -47.75
C GLN A 339 51.32 78.19 -47.81
N PRO A 340 50.71 76.98 -47.85
CA PRO A 340 49.27 76.81 -47.67
C PRO A 340 48.83 77.23 -46.27
N SER A 341 47.72 77.96 -46.18
CA SER A 341 47.26 78.59 -44.94
C SER A 341 46.53 77.62 -44.00
N LEU A 342 46.82 77.73 -42.70
CA LEU A 342 46.19 76.97 -41.61
C LEU A 342 44.65 77.02 -41.60
N GLY A 343 44.05 78.07 -42.19
CA GLY A 343 42.59 78.28 -42.25
C GLY A 343 41.82 77.31 -43.15
N GLU A 344 42.44 76.72 -44.18
CA GLU A 344 41.75 75.74 -45.04
C GLU A 344 41.48 74.42 -44.27
N LEU A 345 42.40 74.03 -43.40
CA LEU A 345 42.24 72.87 -42.52
C LEU A 345 41.16 73.12 -41.45
N GLU A 346 41.06 74.34 -40.92
CA GLU A 346 40.05 74.73 -39.94
C GLU A 346 38.64 74.83 -40.55
N CYS A 347 38.52 75.30 -41.81
CA CYS A 347 37.28 75.21 -42.59
C CYS A 347 36.84 73.76 -42.85
N LEU A 348 37.77 72.85 -43.20
CA LEU A 348 37.44 71.44 -43.39
C LEU A 348 36.99 70.76 -42.08
N ILE A 349 37.66 71.05 -40.95
CA ILE A 349 37.29 70.52 -39.63
C ILE A 349 35.93 71.05 -39.16
N THR A 350 35.60 72.32 -39.45
CA THR A 350 34.28 72.89 -39.11
C THR A 350 33.17 72.34 -40.00
N MET A 351 33.42 72.14 -41.30
CA MET A 351 32.49 71.44 -42.19
C MET A 351 32.23 69.99 -41.72
N GLN A 352 33.26 69.20 -41.45
CA GLN A 352 33.11 67.81 -40.97
C GLN A 352 32.36 67.74 -39.62
N LYS A 353 32.57 68.70 -38.70
CA LYS A 353 31.79 68.78 -37.46
C LYS A 353 30.30 69.04 -37.73
N SER A 354 29.97 69.96 -38.63
CA SER A 354 28.56 70.24 -39.00
C SER A 354 27.89 69.06 -39.71
N GLU A 355 28.64 68.27 -40.49
CA GLU A 355 28.14 67.06 -41.15
C GLU A 355 27.88 65.93 -40.14
N ILE A 356 28.76 65.74 -39.16
CA ILE A 356 28.53 64.81 -38.04
C ILE A 356 27.30 65.22 -37.22
N GLU A 357 27.11 66.50 -36.96
CA GLU A 357 25.95 67.01 -36.22
C GLU A 357 24.64 66.80 -36.98
N LEU A 358 24.62 67.03 -38.30
CA LEU A 358 23.49 66.73 -39.19
C LEU A 358 23.17 65.22 -39.24
N LEU A 359 24.21 64.36 -39.23
CA LEU A 359 24.04 62.90 -39.19
C LEU A 359 23.52 62.42 -37.83
N GLN A 360 23.94 63.04 -36.73
CA GLN A 360 23.40 62.78 -35.38
C GLN A 360 21.95 63.25 -35.24
N GLU A 361 21.56 64.37 -35.86
CA GLU A 361 20.16 64.82 -35.89
C GLU A 361 19.29 63.89 -36.75
N LYS A 362 19.79 63.43 -37.90
CA LYS A 362 19.12 62.39 -38.70
C LYS A 362 18.95 61.09 -37.92
N LEU A 363 19.95 60.66 -37.15
CA LEU A 363 19.85 59.48 -36.27
C LEU A 363 18.82 59.67 -35.14
N LYS A 364 18.69 60.88 -34.58
CA LYS A 364 17.63 61.22 -33.61
C LYS A 364 16.24 61.23 -34.26
N LYS A 365 16.09 61.72 -35.48
CA LYS A 365 14.83 61.68 -36.23
C LYS A 365 14.43 60.26 -36.65
N THR A 366 15.37 59.41 -37.07
CA THR A 366 15.06 58.02 -37.41
C THR A 366 14.74 57.19 -36.16
N SER A 367 15.44 57.39 -35.04
CA SER A 367 15.09 56.72 -33.77
C SER A 367 13.74 57.18 -33.19
N LEU A 368 13.35 58.46 -33.33
CA LEU A 368 11.99 58.91 -33.05
C LEU A 368 10.95 58.23 -33.94
N SER A 369 11.17 58.17 -35.27
CA SER A 369 10.25 57.47 -36.18
C SER A 369 10.13 55.96 -35.90
N LEU A 370 11.19 55.33 -35.38
CA LEU A 370 11.17 53.92 -34.96
C LEU A 370 10.43 53.72 -33.62
N ALA A 371 10.43 54.71 -32.73
CA ALA A 371 9.61 54.69 -31.51
C ALA A 371 8.12 54.88 -31.84
N GLU A 372 7.78 55.79 -32.76
CA GLU A 372 6.39 56.04 -33.20
C GLU A 372 5.80 54.85 -33.96
N HIS A 373 6.59 54.15 -34.78
CA HIS A 373 6.12 52.97 -35.53
C HIS A 373 5.93 51.70 -34.66
N ASN A 374 6.36 51.72 -33.40
CA ASN A 374 6.12 50.65 -32.41
C ASN A 374 4.88 50.88 -31.53
N LEU A 375 4.12 51.96 -31.76
CA LEU A 375 2.88 52.29 -31.01
C LEU A 375 1.59 52.18 -31.85
N TYR A 376 1.67 51.70 -33.10
CA TYR A 376 0.55 51.68 -34.05
C TYR A 376 0.11 50.28 -34.54
N THR A 377 0.51 49.21 -33.83
CA THR A 377 0.24 47.80 -34.22
C THR A 377 -0.42 46.94 -33.13
N THR A 378 -1.06 47.56 -32.14
CA THR A 378 -1.79 46.87 -31.05
C THR A 378 -3.25 47.30 -30.84
N GLU A 379 -3.85 48.06 -31.78
CA GLU A 379 -5.29 48.41 -31.76
C GLU A 379 -5.98 48.12 -33.12
N THR A 380 -6.18 46.85 -33.49
CA THR A 380 -7.03 46.53 -34.67
C THR A 380 -7.70 45.16 -34.67
N LEU A 381 -8.07 44.59 -33.50
CA LEU A 381 -8.81 43.32 -33.47
C LEU A 381 -9.87 43.17 -32.35
N GLU A 382 -10.33 44.27 -31.77
CA GLU A 382 -11.55 44.32 -30.94
C GLU A 382 -12.48 45.47 -31.35
N ASN A 383 -13.21 45.30 -32.47
CA ASN A 383 -14.54 45.90 -32.69
C ASN A 383 -15.07 45.55 -34.08
N ASN A 384 -15.96 44.56 -34.16
CA ASN A 384 -17.01 44.47 -35.19
C ASN A 384 -17.97 43.30 -34.87
N ASN A 385 -19.13 43.62 -34.27
CA ASN A 385 -20.44 43.04 -34.61
C ASN A 385 -21.51 43.51 -33.62
N VAL A 386 -22.24 44.57 -33.97
CA VAL A 386 -23.47 44.99 -33.28
C VAL A 386 -24.66 44.87 -34.22
N ARG A 387 -25.76 44.32 -33.68
CA ARG A 387 -27.14 44.25 -34.23
C ARG A 387 -27.39 43.37 -35.47
N THR A 388 -28.14 42.29 -35.22
CA THR A 388 -29.60 42.33 -35.45
C THR A 388 -30.30 41.69 -34.26
N GLY A 389 -31.52 42.15 -33.94
CA GLY A 389 -32.26 41.62 -32.79
C GLY A 389 -33.69 41.24 -33.15
N ARG A 390 -34.30 40.38 -32.33
CA ARG A 390 -35.76 40.36 -32.12
C ARG A 390 -36.08 40.08 -30.66
N LYS A 391 -36.97 40.88 -30.10
CA LYS A 391 -37.63 40.62 -28.81
C LYS A 391 -38.84 39.72 -29.06
N HIS A 392 -39.13 38.81 -28.15
CA HIS A 392 -40.51 38.44 -27.81
C HIS A 392 -40.63 38.29 -26.29
N LYS A 393 -41.75 38.77 -25.74
CA LYS A 393 -42.13 38.63 -24.33
C LYS A 393 -43.02 37.39 -24.13
N GLU A 394 -43.02 36.93 -22.88
CA GLU A 394 -43.80 35.90 -22.17
C GLU A 394 -45.35 35.97 -22.40
N PRO A 395 -46.25 35.07 -21.88
CA PRO A 395 -46.14 34.25 -20.66
C PRO A 395 -46.80 32.82 -20.73
N PRO A 396 -47.57 32.28 -19.75
CA PRO A 396 -47.06 31.27 -18.80
C PRO A 396 -47.92 29.99 -18.61
N VAL A 397 -47.32 28.83 -18.25
CA VAL A 397 -48.07 27.71 -17.64
C VAL A 397 -47.30 27.07 -16.47
N LYS A 398 -47.99 26.89 -15.34
CA LYS A 398 -47.50 26.26 -14.10
C LYS A 398 -47.74 24.74 -14.14
N ARG A 399 -46.76 23.93 -13.69
CA ARG A 399 -46.83 22.60 -13.00
C ARG A 399 -45.49 21.88 -13.22
N SER A 400 -44.77 21.34 -12.23
CA SER A 400 -44.97 21.36 -10.77
C SER A 400 -43.62 21.29 -10.04
N ARG A 401 -43.59 21.90 -8.85
CA ARG A 401 -42.85 21.51 -7.64
C ARG A 401 -42.33 20.06 -7.70
N SER A 402 -41.04 19.79 -7.48
CA SER A 402 -40.41 19.92 -6.16
C SER A 402 -39.00 20.55 -6.16
N LEU A 403 -38.79 21.52 -5.27
CA LEU A 403 -37.45 21.89 -4.80
C LEU A 403 -37.05 20.93 -3.68
N SER A 404 -35.99 20.15 -3.90
CA SER A 404 -35.23 19.48 -2.83
C SER A 404 -33.79 20.01 -2.84
N PRO A 405 -33.09 20.06 -1.70
CA PRO A 405 -31.80 20.74 -1.60
C PRO A 405 -30.73 20.17 -2.53
N LYS A 406 -29.86 21.04 -3.06
CA LYS A 406 -28.72 20.68 -3.91
C LYS A 406 -27.81 19.68 -3.17
N SER A 407 -27.87 18.40 -3.52
CA SER A 407 -26.87 17.43 -3.08
C SER A 407 -25.51 17.76 -3.72
N SER A 408 -24.44 17.59 -2.96
CA SER A 408 -23.08 18.03 -3.28
C SER A 408 -22.43 17.33 -4.48
N PHE A 409 -23.11 16.35 -5.09
CA PHE A 409 -22.54 15.46 -6.10
C PHE A 409 -22.25 16.15 -7.45
N ARG A 410 -23.12 17.08 -7.90
CA ARG A 410 -22.94 17.77 -9.18
C ARG A 410 -21.68 18.63 -9.22
N LYS A 411 -21.41 19.37 -8.13
CA LYS A 411 -20.17 20.15 -7.99
C LYS A 411 -18.93 19.27 -8.12
N SER A 412 -18.93 18.03 -7.62
CA SER A 412 -17.77 17.15 -7.77
C SER A 412 -17.52 16.70 -9.22
N GLU A 413 -18.56 16.57 -10.04
CA GLU A 413 -18.41 16.18 -11.44
C GLU A 413 -18.03 17.39 -12.32
N GLU A 414 -18.64 18.55 -12.05
CA GLU A 414 -18.29 19.83 -12.67
C GLU A 414 -16.84 20.22 -12.31
N LEU A 415 -16.39 20.07 -11.06
CA LEU A 415 -14.99 20.31 -10.64
C LEU A 415 -14.00 19.31 -11.28
N ARG A 416 -14.40 18.05 -11.52
CA ARG A 416 -13.56 17.09 -12.28
C ARG A 416 -13.43 17.50 -13.74
N LYS A 417 -14.51 17.95 -14.37
CA LYS A 417 -14.49 18.48 -15.74
C LYS A 417 -13.66 19.76 -15.83
N LEU A 418 -13.73 20.63 -14.83
CA LEU A 418 -12.88 21.82 -14.69
C LEU A 418 -11.40 21.41 -14.57
N LYS A 419 -11.04 20.50 -13.66
CA LYS A 419 -9.65 20.00 -13.54
C LYS A 419 -9.09 19.30 -14.78
N ILE A 420 -9.95 18.70 -15.60
CA ILE A 420 -9.55 18.14 -16.90
C ILE A 420 -9.34 19.26 -17.94
N ALA A 421 -10.17 20.30 -17.91
CA ALA A 421 -10.02 21.48 -18.77
C ALA A 421 -8.78 22.31 -18.38
N GLU A 422 -8.55 22.57 -17.09
CA GLU A 422 -7.36 23.25 -16.54
C GLU A 422 -6.08 22.54 -17.00
N ARG A 423 -5.96 21.22 -16.79
CA ARG A 423 -4.81 20.45 -17.29
C ARG A 423 -4.67 20.45 -18.81
N LYS A 424 -5.77 20.58 -19.55
CA LYS A 424 -5.73 20.69 -21.02
C LYS A 424 -5.22 22.07 -21.46
N ILE A 425 -5.63 23.13 -20.75
CA ILE A 425 -5.14 24.50 -20.94
C ILE A 425 -3.65 24.56 -20.59
N GLU A 426 -3.24 24.09 -19.41
CA GLU A 426 -1.84 24.03 -18.96
C GLU A 426 -0.92 23.30 -19.97
N ASN A 427 -1.39 22.19 -20.56
CA ASN A 427 -0.64 21.47 -21.59
C ASN A 427 -0.60 22.22 -22.94
N LEU A 428 -1.65 22.96 -23.30
CA LEU A 428 -1.66 23.82 -24.49
C LEU A 428 -0.78 25.06 -24.30
N GLU A 429 -0.75 25.65 -23.11
CA GLU A 429 0.15 26.75 -22.73
C GLU A 429 1.61 26.32 -22.80
N LYS A 430 1.97 25.16 -22.26
CA LYS A 430 3.33 24.58 -22.42
C LYS A 430 3.67 24.31 -23.88
N THR A 431 2.71 23.85 -24.68
CA THR A 431 2.90 23.65 -26.13
C THR A 431 3.12 24.97 -26.86
N LEU A 432 2.37 26.02 -26.48
CA LEU A 432 2.50 27.37 -27.03
C LEU A 432 3.86 27.98 -26.65
N GLN A 433 4.28 27.88 -25.38
CA GLN A 433 5.59 28.36 -24.92
C GLN A 433 6.74 27.73 -25.70
N LEU A 434 6.73 26.40 -25.91
CA LEU A 434 7.74 25.71 -26.71
C LEU A 434 7.74 26.20 -28.17
N LYS A 435 6.58 26.48 -28.75
CA LYS A 435 6.47 27.03 -30.12
C LYS A 435 6.90 28.49 -30.21
N THR A 436 6.63 29.31 -29.19
CA THR A 436 7.16 30.68 -29.09
C THR A 436 8.69 30.66 -29.02
N GLN A 437 9.26 29.82 -28.14
CA GLN A 437 10.71 29.64 -28.04
C GLN A 437 11.34 29.22 -29.37
N GLU A 438 10.76 28.24 -30.07
CA GLU A 438 11.22 27.83 -31.42
C GLU A 438 11.18 28.99 -32.42
N THR A 439 10.11 29.82 -32.41
CA THR A 439 10.05 31.00 -33.30
C THR A 439 11.04 32.11 -32.92
N ASP A 440 11.37 32.26 -31.65
CA ASP A 440 12.35 33.25 -31.19
C ASP A 440 13.79 32.78 -31.45
N GLU A 441 14.08 31.48 -31.32
CA GLU A 441 15.35 30.87 -31.74
C GLU A 441 15.57 31.01 -33.26
N LEU A 442 14.52 30.77 -34.06
CA LEU A 442 14.54 31.02 -35.50
C LEU A 442 14.76 32.51 -35.81
N ARG A 443 14.05 33.43 -35.13
CA ARG A 443 14.24 34.88 -35.32
C ARG A 443 15.67 35.32 -34.99
N ALA A 444 16.25 34.80 -33.91
CA ALA A 444 17.63 35.06 -33.51
C ALA A 444 18.65 34.49 -34.52
N ALA A 445 18.37 33.33 -35.13
CA ALA A 445 19.19 32.78 -36.21
C ALA A 445 19.13 33.65 -37.48
N TYR A 446 17.94 34.13 -37.86
CA TYR A 446 17.76 35.04 -38.98
C TYR A 446 18.44 36.39 -38.76
N GLU A 447 18.34 36.99 -37.58
CA GLU A 447 19.04 38.23 -37.25
C GLU A 447 20.57 38.06 -37.28
N LYS A 448 21.12 36.98 -36.70
CA LYS A 448 22.56 36.67 -36.82
C LYS A 448 23.01 36.47 -38.27
N ARG A 449 22.17 35.88 -39.14
CA ARG A 449 22.45 35.75 -40.59
C ARG A 449 22.43 37.12 -41.28
N LYS A 450 21.51 38.00 -40.90
CA LYS A 450 21.38 39.38 -41.38
C LYS A 450 22.54 40.27 -40.93
N GLU A 451 22.97 40.19 -39.67
CA GLU A 451 24.17 40.85 -39.13
C GLU A 451 25.43 40.43 -39.90
N ARG A 452 25.63 39.12 -40.14
CA ARG A 452 26.75 38.60 -40.95
C ARG A 452 26.71 39.12 -42.39
N LEU A 453 25.54 39.14 -43.01
CA LEU A 453 25.38 39.68 -44.36
C LEU A 453 25.68 41.18 -44.42
N GLN A 454 25.23 41.95 -43.43
CA GLN A 454 25.53 43.38 -43.29
C GLN A 454 27.04 43.60 -43.10
N MET A 455 27.69 42.85 -42.20
CA MET A 455 29.14 42.89 -42.00
C MET A 455 29.93 42.53 -43.28
N LEU A 456 29.48 41.52 -44.04
CA LEU A 456 30.11 41.16 -45.30
C LEU A 456 29.92 42.26 -46.36
N GLN A 457 28.74 42.90 -46.41
CA GLN A 457 28.46 44.02 -47.30
C GLN A 457 29.26 45.29 -46.93
N THR A 458 29.45 45.59 -45.63
CA THR A 458 30.31 46.69 -45.20
C THR A 458 31.78 46.40 -45.47
N ASN A 459 32.23 45.16 -45.26
CA ASN A 459 33.59 44.75 -45.58
C ASN A 459 33.85 44.82 -47.08
N TYR A 460 32.94 44.33 -47.93
CA TYR A 460 33.05 44.44 -49.39
C TYR A 460 33.04 45.90 -49.86
N ARG A 461 32.22 46.76 -49.24
CA ARG A 461 32.22 48.20 -49.52
C ARG A 461 33.56 48.84 -49.13
N ALA A 462 34.06 48.59 -47.92
CA ALA A 462 35.36 49.09 -47.46
C ALA A 462 36.52 48.62 -48.35
N LEU A 463 36.52 47.36 -48.78
CA LEU A 463 37.54 46.79 -49.68
C LEU A 463 37.46 47.40 -51.09
N LYS A 464 36.25 47.75 -51.56
CA LYS A 464 36.03 48.49 -52.80
C LYS A 464 36.46 49.96 -52.68
N GLU A 465 36.18 50.63 -51.56
CA GLU A 465 36.68 51.96 -51.24
C GLU A 465 38.22 51.98 -51.19
N GLN A 466 38.84 50.95 -50.57
CA GLN A 466 40.29 50.78 -50.55
C GLN A 466 40.85 50.57 -51.96
N LEU A 467 40.29 49.66 -52.78
CA LEU A 467 40.72 49.51 -54.18
C LEU A 467 40.61 50.84 -54.94
N LYS A 468 39.52 51.58 -54.74
CA LYS A 468 39.33 52.90 -55.37
C LYS A 468 40.37 53.93 -54.91
N GLN A 469 40.79 53.90 -53.64
CA GLN A 469 41.89 54.73 -53.13
C GLN A 469 43.25 54.32 -53.74
N TRP A 470 43.46 53.03 -54.01
CA TRP A 470 44.65 52.54 -54.75
C TRP A 470 44.60 52.89 -56.25
N GLU A 471 43.41 53.06 -56.85
CA GLU A 471 43.22 53.45 -58.26
C GLU A 471 43.23 54.98 -58.47
N GLU A 472 42.76 55.78 -57.51
CA GLU A 472 42.74 57.25 -57.58
C GLU A 472 44.05 57.91 -57.11
N GLY A 473 44.99 57.12 -56.57
CA GLY A 473 46.32 57.58 -56.14
C GLY A 473 47.36 57.66 -57.28
N ASP A 474 47.28 58.67 -58.15
CA ASP A 474 48.33 58.95 -59.16
C ASP A 474 49.61 59.50 -58.52
N SER A 475 50.45 58.61 -58.00
CA SER A 475 51.80 58.95 -57.51
C SER A 475 52.85 57.97 -58.02
N ARG A 476 53.38 58.27 -59.21
CA ARG A 476 54.55 57.64 -59.82
C ARG A 476 55.81 57.81 -58.96
N TYR A 477 56.25 56.77 -58.23
CA TYR A 477 57.63 56.69 -57.74
C TYR A 477 58.25 55.28 -57.85
N GLN A 478 59.18 55.18 -58.81
CA GLN A 478 60.32 54.26 -58.92
C GLN A 478 60.06 52.74 -58.81
N CYS A 479 59.88 52.13 -59.99
CA CYS A 479 60.29 50.75 -60.25
C CYS A 479 61.80 50.59 -59.97
N ALA A 480 62.20 49.51 -59.28
CA ALA A 480 63.60 49.11 -59.19
C ALA A 480 64.15 48.69 -60.57
N ASP A 481 65.45 48.87 -60.80
CA ASP A 481 66.10 48.61 -62.10
C ASP A 481 65.85 47.15 -62.58
N PRO A 482 65.26 46.92 -63.77
CA PRO A 482 64.89 45.58 -64.28
C PRO A 482 66.03 44.56 -64.45
N ARG A 483 67.26 44.87 -64.05
CA ARG A 483 68.44 43.99 -64.20
C ARG A 483 68.74 43.10 -62.98
N GLN A 484 68.07 43.28 -61.84
CA GLN A 484 68.29 42.47 -60.63
C GLN A 484 67.20 41.42 -60.33
N LEU A 485 66.11 41.37 -61.09
CA LEU A 485 65.04 40.36 -60.96
C LEU A 485 65.15 39.19 -61.97
N PHE A 486 66.33 38.99 -62.58
CA PHE A 486 66.61 37.87 -63.49
C PHE A 486 67.02 36.56 -62.78
N GLN A 487 66.83 36.45 -61.46
CA GLN A 487 67.28 35.28 -60.69
C GLN A 487 66.17 34.48 -59.99
N GLU A 488 64.92 34.93 -60.10
CA GLU A 488 63.74 34.11 -59.76
C GLU A 488 62.76 34.21 -60.94
N ASP A 489 62.27 33.05 -61.41
CA ASP A 489 61.37 32.98 -62.57
C ASP A 489 60.09 33.77 -62.28
N SER A 490 59.94 34.94 -62.92
CA SER A 490 58.75 35.78 -62.74
C SER A 490 57.47 35.03 -63.10
N ASP A 491 57.53 34.16 -64.11
CA ASP A 491 56.42 33.28 -64.47
C ASP A 491 56.13 32.23 -63.39
N ALA A 492 57.12 31.76 -62.63
CA ALA A 492 56.89 30.86 -61.49
C ALA A 492 56.15 31.59 -60.36
N VAL A 493 56.57 32.80 -59.99
CA VAL A 493 55.90 33.62 -58.95
C VAL A 493 54.48 34.01 -59.36
N TRP A 494 54.25 34.34 -60.64
CA TRP A 494 52.89 34.60 -61.14
C TRP A 494 52.02 33.34 -61.19
N ASN A 495 52.59 32.17 -61.53
CA ASN A 495 51.89 30.90 -61.47
C ASN A 495 51.58 30.48 -60.02
N GLU A 496 52.49 30.69 -59.08
CA GLU A 496 52.23 30.48 -57.64
C GLU A 496 51.15 31.43 -57.13
N LEU A 497 51.19 32.72 -57.47
CA LEU A 497 50.15 33.67 -57.07
C LEU A 497 48.79 33.35 -57.70
N ALA A 498 48.77 32.86 -58.94
CA ALA A 498 47.55 32.38 -59.60
C ALA A 498 47.04 31.09 -58.94
N PHE A 499 47.93 30.16 -58.60
CA PHE A 499 47.66 28.93 -57.86
C PHE A 499 47.07 29.23 -56.48
N PHE A 500 47.71 30.07 -55.67
CA PHE A 500 47.19 30.50 -54.37
C PHE A 500 45.87 31.27 -54.49
N LYS A 501 45.64 32.08 -55.53
CA LYS A 501 44.33 32.70 -55.78
C LYS A 501 43.24 31.69 -56.17
N GLN A 502 43.59 30.65 -56.93
CA GLN A 502 42.67 29.58 -57.32
C GLN A 502 42.36 28.66 -56.14
N GLU A 503 43.37 28.33 -55.33
CA GLU A 503 43.24 27.51 -54.13
C GLU A 503 42.48 28.26 -53.03
N HIS A 504 42.75 29.55 -52.80
CA HIS A 504 41.94 30.37 -51.90
C HIS A 504 40.47 30.47 -52.35
N LYS A 505 40.19 30.56 -53.66
CA LYS A 505 38.81 30.48 -54.18
C LYS A 505 38.19 29.10 -53.93
N LYS A 506 38.94 28.02 -54.14
CA LYS A 506 38.49 26.64 -53.90
C LYS A 506 38.18 26.42 -52.41
N LEU A 507 39.10 26.79 -51.52
CA LEU A 507 38.93 26.72 -50.06
C LEU A 507 37.77 27.60 -49.56
N LEU A 508 37.52 28.77 -50.18
CA LEU A 508 36.37 29.60 -49.83
C LEU A 508 35.04 28.94 -50.21
N ILE A 509 34.97 28.28 -51.38
CA ILE A 509 33.78 27.51 -51.80
C ILE A 509 33.59 26.27 -50.91
N GLU A 510 34.67 25.55 -50.62
CA GLU A 510 34.66 24.36 -49.77
C GLU A 510 34.23 24.70 -48.34
N LYS A 511 34.72 25.81 -47.78
CA LYS A 511 34.24 26.36 -46.51
C LYS A 511 32.74 26.69 -46.56
N LEU A 512 32.26 27.30 -47.64
CA LEU A 512 30.84 27.64 -47.80
C LEU A 512 29.96 26.39 -47.83
N ASN A 513 30.38 25.36 -48.59
CA ASN A 513 29.71 24.06 -48.64
C ASN A 513 29.70 23.36 -47.27
N LEU A 514 30.83 23.38 -46.54
CA LEU A 514 30.92 22.80 -45.19
C LEU A 514 30.04 23.56 -44.17
N GLU A 515 29.94 24.88 -44.28
CA GLU A 515 29.00 25.68 -43.46
C GLU A 515 27.54 25.35 -43.80
N GLU A 516 27.20 25.14 -45.08
CA GLU A 516 25.86 24.69 -45.50
C GLU A 516 25.53 23.27 -45.06
N GLU A 517 26.46 22.30 -45.15
CA GLU A 517 26.28 20.95 -44.63
C GLU A 517 26.09 20.95 -43.10
N LEU A 518 26.84 21.78 -42.38
CA LEU A 518 26.76 21.90 -40.93
C LEU A 518 25.42 22.51 -40.49
N ASP A 519 24.89 23.49 -41.22
CA ASP A 519 23.55 24.04 -40.97
C ASP A 519 22.43 23.08 -41.40
N GLN A 520 22.57 22.33 -42.50
CA GLN A 520 21.66 21.22 -42.85
C GLN A 520 21.63 20.14 -41.76
N MET A 521 22.79 19.79 -41.20
CA MET A 521 22.90 18.83 -40.10
C MET A 521 22.25 19.35 -38.80
N LYS A 522 22.31 20.65 -38.49
CA LYS A 522 21.55 21.24 -37.37
C LYS A 522 20.03 21.19 -37.61
N VAL A 523 19.57 21.44 -38.84
CA VAL A 523 18.16 21.30 -39.21
C VAL A 523 17.70 19.85 -39.10
N HIS A 524 18.52 18.88 -39.55
CA HIS A 524 18.23 17.46 -39.37
C HIS A 524 18.25 17.03 -37.89
N GLN A 525 19.17 17.57 -37.07
CA GLN A 525 19.22 17.27 -35.63
C GLN A 525 18.00 17.83 -34.88
N SER A 526 17.56 19.05 -35.20
CA SER A 526 16.35 19.65 -34.62
C SER A 526 15.07 18.94 -35.08
N MET A 527 14.95 18.60 -36.37
CA MET A 527 13.85 17.73 -36.84
C MET A 527 13.89 16.33 -36.20
N GLY A 528 15.07 15.76 -35.95
CA GLY A 528 15.26 14.50 -35.24
C GLY A 528 14.74 14.57 -33.80
N LYS A 529 15.12 15.62 -33.07
CA LYS A 529 14.59 15.92 -31.72
C LYS A 529 13.07 16.06 -31.73
N PHE A 530 12.51 16.79 -32.70
CA PHE A 530 11.05 16.93 -32.86
C PHE A 530 10.35 15.58 -33.11
N ARG A 531 10.85 14.76 -34.06
CA ARG A 531 10.28 13.43 -34.35
C ARG A 531 10.33 12.49 -33.15
N ILE A 532 11.43 12.52 -32.37
CA ILE A 532 11.55 11.75 -31.13
C ILE A 532 10.52 12.25 -30.09
N GLN A 533 10.35 13.56 -29.94
CA GLN A 533 9.38 14.14 -29.01
C GLN A 533 7.92 13.86 -29.42
N GLU A 534 7.61 13.91 -30.72
CA GLU A 534 6.31 13.54 -31.28
C GLU A 534 6.02 12.04 -31.11
N PHE A 535 7.00 11.16 -31.36
CA PHE A 535 6.88 9.73 -31.11
C PHE A 535 6.64 9.44 -29.62
N ASN A 536 7.37 10.10 -28.72
CA ASN A 536 7.16 10.01 -27.27
C ASN A 536 5.77 10.50 -26.87
N TYR A 537 5.29 11.62 -27.42
CA TYR A 537 3.92 12.11 -27.19
C TYR A 537 2.86 11.11 -27.66
N VAL A 538 3.01 10.52 -28.85
CA VAL A 538 2.09 9.50 -29.38
C VAL A 538 2.14 8.21 -28.55
N CYS A 539 3.31 7.79 -28.09
CA CYS A 539 3.48 6.62 -27.23
C CYS A 539 2.82 6.83 -25.86
N ASN A 540 3.11 7.96 -25.20
CA ASN A 540 2.49 8.36 -23.95
C ASN A 540 0.96 8.48 -24.08
N LYS A 541 0.45 9.06 -25.18
CA LYS A 541 -0.99 9.15 -25.45
C LYS A 541 -1.65 7.78 -25.61
N LYS A 542 -0.99 6.81 -26.26
CA LYS A 542 -1.46 5.41 -26.36
C LYS A 542 -1.47 4.74 -24.98
N GLN A 543 -0.41 4.92 -24.19
CA GLN A 543 -0.30 4.37 -22.83
C GLN A 543 -1.38 4.95 -21.90
N VAL A 544 -1.62 6.26 -21.92
CA VAL A 544 -2.70 6.91 -21.17
C VAL A 544 -4.07 6.37 -21.59
N GLN A 545 -4.35 6.21 -22.89
CA GLN A 545 -5.60 5.60 -23.35
C GLN A 545 -5.75 4.13 -22.91
N GLN A 546 -4.67 3.36 -22.84
CA GLN A 546 -4.68 1.99 -22.34
C GLN A 546 -4.96 1.96 -20.82
N LEU A 547 -4.35 2.87 -20.06
CA LEU A 547 -4.60 3.04 -18.62
C LEU A 547 -6.04 3.49 -18.34
N GLU A 548 -6.60 4.43 -19.11
CA GLU A 548 -8.01 4.82 -18.99
C GLU A 548 -8.97 3.65 -19.24
N ARG A 549 -8.68 2.80 -20.23
CA ARG A 549 -9.47 1.59 -20.49
C ARG A 549 -9.39 0.61 -19.32
N ARG A 550 -8.19 0.36 -18.78
CA ARG A 550 -7.99 -0.48 -17.58
C ARG A 550 -8.73 0.08 -16.37
N CYS A 551 -8.67 1.39 -16.12
CA CYS A 551 -9.41 2.04 -15.05
C CYS A 551 -10.93 1.86 -15.21
N LYS A 552 -11.47 2.01 -16.42
CA LYS A 552 -12.90 1.78 -16.70
C LYS A 552 -13.32 0.32 -16.46
N THR A 553 -12.47 -0.65 -16.80
CA THR A 553 -12.72 -2.07 -16.49
C THR A 553 -12.74 -2.30 -14.98
N ILE A 554 -11.72 -1.80 -14.26
CA ILE A 554 -11.60 -1.91 -12.80
C ILE A 554 -12.77 -1.21 -12.08
N GLU A 555 -13.23 -0.05 -12.56
CA GLU A 555 -14.44 0.61 -12.05
C GLU A 555 -15.71 -0.23 -12.26
N GLY A 556 -15.81 -0.93 -13.40
CA GLY A 556 -16.89 -1.86 -13.70
C GLY A 556 -16.88 -3.09 -12.78
N GLU A 557 -15.69 -3.63 -12.51
CA GLU A 557 -15.48 -4.73 -11.56
C GLU A 557 -15.77 -4.31 -10.13
N LEU A 558 -15.31 -3.14 -9.69
CA LEU A 558 -15.64 -2.56 -8.38
C LEU A 558 -17.15 -2.36 -8.19
N LYS A 559 -17.89 -2.00 -9.24
CA LYS A 559 -19.37 -1.92 -9.19
C LYS A 559 -20.01 -3.30 -9.02
N LYS A 560 -19.56 -4.31 -9.78
CA LYS A 560 -20.03 -5.71 -9.63
C LYS A 560 -19.72 -6.25 -8.24
N LEU A 561 -18.51 -6.04 -7.74
CA LEU A 561 -18.04 -6.52 -6.43
C LEU A 561 -18.77 -5.82 -5.27
N LYS A 562 -19.17 -4.54 -5.44
CA LYS A 562 -20.08 -3.85 -4.51
C LYS A 562 -21.48 -4.45 -4.48
N GLU A 563 -22.05 -4.83 -5.62
CA GLU A 563 -23.37 -5.47 -5.66
C GLU A 563 -23.31 -6.88 -5.05
N VAL A 564 -22.29 -7.67 -5.39
CA VAL A 564 -22.05 -8.99 -4.76
C VAL A 564 -21.88 -8.85 -3.23
N ASN A 565 -21.13 -7.85 -2.75
CA ASN A 565 -21.00 -7.60 -1.30
C ASN A 565 -22.34 -7.21 -0.64
N LYS A 566 -23.23 -6.53 -1.37
CA LYS A 566 -24.57 -6.16 -0.89
C LYS A 566 -25.49 -7.39 -0.84
N ASP A 567 -25.43 -8.27 -1.83
CA ASP A 567 -26.16 -9.54 -1.85
C ASP A 567 -25.66 -10.49 -0.75
N LEU A 568 -24.34 -10.64 -0.59
CA LEU A 568 -23.73 -11.39 0.52
C LEU A 568 -24.06 -10.81 1.89
N LEU A 569 -24.20 -9.49 2.02
CA LEU A 569 -24.64 -8.87 3.28
C LEU A 569 -26.11 -9.20 3.57
N LYS A 570 -26.96 -9.28 2.54
CA LYS A 570 -28.35 -9.72 2.68
C LYS A 570 -28.41 -11.20 3.09
N GLU A 571 -27.72 -12.08 2.36
CA GLU A 571 -27.64 -13.51 2.69
C GLU A 571 -27.09 -13.73 4.11
N LYS A 572 -26.07 -12.98 4.53
CA LYS A 572 -25.56 -13.00 5.91
C LYS A 572 -26.63 -12.62 6.94
N ASN A 573 -27.50 -11.67 6.65
CA ASN A 573 -28.60 -11.27 7.54
C ASN A 573 -29.73 -12.31 7.56
N ASP A 574 -30.04 -12.92 6.42
CA ASP A 574 -31.04 -13.99 6.29
C ASP A 574 -30.55 -15.27 7.02
N LEU A 575 -29.27 -15.63 6.87
CA LEU A 575 -28.62 -16.70 7.64
C LEU A 575 -28.54 -16.39 9.13
N LYS A 576 -28.22 -15.15 9.53
CA LYS A 576 -28.21 -14.73 10.94
C LYS A 576 -29.60 -14.84 11.57
N SER A 577 -30.65 -14.52 10.81
CA SER A 577 -32.04 -14.67 11.24
C SER A 577 -32.43 -16.15 11.37
N SER A 578 -32.04 -16.97 10.38
CA SER A 578 -32.26 -18.43 10.40
C SER A 578 -31.55 -19.11 11.58
N LEU A 579 -30.31 -18.69 11.88
CA LEU A 579 -29.54 -19.17 13.03
C LEU A 579 -30.21 -18.79 14.37
N LYS A 580 -30.85 -17.61 14.45
CA LYS A 580 -31.61 -17.21 15.65
C LYS A 580 -32.81 -18.13 15.87
N VAL A 581 -33.58 -18.42 14.81
CA VAL A 581 -34.71 -19.37 14.88
C VAL A 581 -34.23 -20.76 15.26
N GLN A 582 -33.14 -21.28 14.66
CA GLN A 582 -32.58 -22.59 15.03
C GLN A 582 -32.11 -22.68 16.49
N LYS A 583 -31.62 -21.57 17.07
CA LYS A 583 -31.31 -21.52 18.51
C LYS A 583 -32.56 -21.55 19.38
N GLU A 584 -33.56 -20.73 19.05
CA GLU A 584 -34.85 -20.73 19.78
C GLU A 584 -35.52 -22.12 19.74
N ASP A 585 -35.45 -22.81 18.60
CA ASP A 585 -35.85 -24.20 18.39
C ASP A 585 -35.04 -25.21 19.24
N ALA A 586 -33.72 -25.02 19.37
CA ALA A 586 -32.88 -25.85 20.23
C ALA A 586 -33.24 -25.64 21.70
N ASP A 587 -33.40 -24.39 22.12
CA ASP A 587 -33.82 -24.01 23.48
C ASP A 587 -35.23 -24.54 23.82
N THR A 588 -36.14 -24.67 22.85
CA THR A 588 -37.43 -25.36 23.07
C THR A 588 -37.24 -26.86 23.29
N ARG A 589 -36.42 -27.53 22.46
CA ARG A 589 -36.17 -28.97 22.58
C ARG A 589 -35.43 -29.32 23.88
N GLU A 590 -34.50 -28.47 24.32
CA GLU A 590 -33.81 -28.65 25.61
C GLU A 590 -34.79 -28.57 26.79
N ARG A 591 -35.70 -27.58 26.79
CA ARG A 591 -36.77 -27.47 27.81
C ARG A 591 -37.77 -28.63 27.76
N GLU A 592 -38.01 -29.24 26.60
CA GLU A 592 -38.82 -30.45 26.48
C GLU A 592 -38.09 -31.69 27.01
N LEU A 593 -36.80 -31.86 26.68
CA LEU A 593 -35.95 -32.91 27.24
C LEU A 593 -35.84 -32.79 28.76
N GLU A 594 -35.72 -31.59 29.32
CA GLU A 594 -35.67 -31.38 30.78
C GLU A 594 -37.00 -31.79 31.46
N LYS A 595 -38.15 -31.54 30.83
CA LYS A 595 -39.45 -32.02 31.30
C LYS A 595 -39.56 -33.55 31.25
N LEU A 596 -39.12 -34.16 30.14
CA LEU A 596 -39.10 -35.62 29.99
C LEU A 596 -38.15 -36.28 31.00
N LEU A 597 -36.99 -35.68 31.29
CA LEU A 597 -36.08 -36.14 32.33
C LEU A 597 -36.71 -36.07 33.72
N LYS A 598 -37.45 -35.00 34.05
CA LYS A 598 -38.21 -34.89 35.31
C LYS A 598 -39.26 -36.00 35.43
N GLN A 599 -40.03 -36.26 34.37
CA GLN A 599 -40.98 -37.37 34.30
C GLN A 599 -40.32 -38.74 34.43
N ILE A 600 -39.15 -38.96 33.83
CA ILE A 600 -38.37 -40.20 33.98
C ILE A 600 -37.88 -40.37 35.42
N CYS A 601 -37.46 -39.30 36.09
CA CYS A 601 -37.08 -39.33 37.50
C CYS A 601 -38.27 -39.62 38.43
N GLU A 602 -39.45 -39.10 38.12
CA GLU A 602 -40.70 -39.43 38.82
C GLU A 602 -41.05 -40.91 38.62
N MET A 603 -41.16 -41.39 37.38
CA MET A 603 -41.42 -42.81 37.08
C MET A 603 -40.39 -43.76 37.71
N LYS A 604 -39.11 -43.36 37.81
CA LYS A 604 -38.09 -44.15 38.51
C LYS A 604 -38.37 -44.23 40.02
N ARG A 605 -38.80 -43.14 40.65
CA ARG A 605 -39.20 -43.11 42.06
C ARG A 605 -40.40 -44.01 42.29
N ASP A 606 -41.45 -43.85 41.49
CA ASP A 606 -42.66 -44.67 41.54
C ASP A 606 -42.31 -46.16 41.36
N ASN A 607 -41.40 -46.49 40.45
CA ASN A 607 -40.95 -47.87 40.24
C ASN A 607 -40.14 -48.42 41.44
N THR A 608 -39.34 -47.59 42.14
CA THR A 608 -38.69 -48.01 43.40
C THR A 608 -39.68 -48.19 44.55
N GLU A 609 -40.72 -47.36 44.63
CA GLU A 609 -41.80 -47.51 45.62
C GLU A 609 -42.63 -48.77 45.34
N LEU A 610 -42.96 -49.05 44.08
CA LEU A 610 -43.63 -50.29 43.68
C LEU A 610 -42.77 -51.52 43.95
N GLN A 611 -41.45 -51.47 43.73
CA GLN A 611 -40.55 -52.57 44.08
C GLN A 611 -40.54 -52.82 45.59
N ALA A 612 -40.48 -51.78 46.42
CA ALA A 612 -40.55 -51.94 47.88
C ALA A 612 -41.88 -52.57 48.34
N VAL A 613 -43.00 -52.26 47.67
CA VAL A 613 -44.30 -52.90 47.93
C VAL A 613 -44.30 -54.37 47.49
N ILE A 614 -43.65 -54.72 46.37
CA ILE A 614 -43.50 -56.12 45.93
C ILE A 614 -42.66 -56.89 46.96
N ASP A 615 -41.52 -56.36 47.38
CA ASP A 615 -40.63 -56.98 48.38
C ASP A 615 -41.36 -57.24 49.71
N GLU A 616 -42.24 -56.33 50.13
CA GLU A 616 -43.05 -56.51 51.35
C GLU A 616 -44.15 -57.57 51.15
N GLN A 617 -44.82 -57.60 50.00
CA GLN A 617 -45.78 -58.66 49.66
C GLN A 617 -45.11 -60.04 49.56
N GLU A 618 -43.85 -60.12 49.12
CA GLU A 618 -43.07 -61.36 49.13
C GLU A 618 -42.69 -61.81 50.56
N LYS A 619 -42.36 -60.88 51.46
CA LYS A 619 -42.20 -61.18 52.90
C LYS A 619 -43.50 -61.68 53.53
N GLU A 620 -44.62 -61.05 53.25
CA GLU A 620 -45.94 -61.53 53.70
C GLU A 620 -46.25 -62.92 53.12
N ALA A 621 -46.03 -63.14 51.83
CA ALA A 621 -46.26 -64.43 51.17
C ALA A 621 -45.35 -65.55 51.72
N THR A 622 -44.10 -65.26 52.08
CA THR A 622 -43.21 -66.24 52.74
C THR A 622 -43.62 -66.49 54.20
N CYS A 623 -44.11 -65.48 54.92
CA CYS A 623 -44.70 -65.64 56.25
C CYS A 623 -45.95 -66.54 56.20
N LEU A 624 -46.88 -66.27 55.28
CA LEU A 624 -48.08 -67.09 55.06
C LEU A 624 -47.72 -68.52 54.62
N LYS A 625 -46.74 -68.70 53.74
CA LYS A 625 -46.22 -70.04 53.40
C LYS A 625 -45.69 -70.79 54.63
N ARG A 626 -44.99 -70.11 55.55
CA ARG A 626 -44.52 -70.70 56.82
C ARG A 626 -45.68 -71.09 57.73
N GLN A 627 -46.69 -70.23 57.88
CA GLN A 627 -47.92 -70.55 58.64
C GLN A 627 -48.68 -71.74 58.04
N VAL A 628 -48.77 -71.83 56.71
CA VAL A 628 -49.39 -72.98 56.02
C VAL A 628 -48.58 -74.26 56.22
N ALA A 629 -47.25 -74.20 56.18
CA ALA A 629 -46.38 -75.34 56.47
C ALA A 629 -46.54 -75.83 57.92
N GLU A 630 -46.62 -74.92 58.89
CA GLU A 630 -46.89 -75.25 60.30
C GLU A 630 -48.30 -75.82 60.51
N ALA A 631 -49.33 -75.23 59.90
CA ALA A 631 -50.69 -75.78 59.93
C ALA A 631 -50.80 -77.16 59.28
N ASN A 632 -49.97 -77.46 58.26
CA ASN A 632 -49.86 -78.80 57.68
C ASN A 632 -49.09 -79.76 58.62
N ARG A 633 -48.05 -79.31 59.32
CA ARG A 633 -47.33 -80.10 60.34
C ARG A 633 -48.28 -80.49 61.48
N LEU A 634 -49.00 -79.53 62.05
CA LEU A 634 -50.01 -79.75 63.09
C LEU A 634 -51.16 -80.65 62.60
N ARG A 635 -51.55 -80.58 61.31
CA ARG A 635 -52.54 -81.52 60.75
C ARG A 635 -52.00 -82.95 60.72
N LYS A 636 -50.74 -83.14 60.31
CA LYS A 636 -50.09 -84.46 60.29
C LYS A 636 -49.93 -85.01 61.71
N GLU A 637 -49.48 -84.20 62.66
CA GLU A 637 -49.44 -84.56 64.09
C GLU A 637 -50.83 -84.99 64.62
N ASN A 638 -51.92 -84.32 64.20
CA ASN A 638 -53.28 -84.75 64.51
C ASN A 638 -53.68 -86.07 63.82
N GLU A 639 -53.28 -86.31 62.56
CA GLU A 639 -53.52 -87.57 61.85
C GLU A 639 -52.75 -88.74 62.50
N ASP A 640 -51.52 -88.51 62.95
CA ASP A 640 -50.69 -89.48 63.68
C ASP A 640 -51.29 -89.77 65.07
N LEU A 641 -51.71 -88.76 65.83
CA LEU A 641 -52.43 -88.92 67.12
C LEU A 641 -53.77 -89.64 66.96
N LEU A 642 -54.51 -89.38 65.89
CA LEU A 642 -55.76 -90.07 65.58
C LEU A 642 -55.52 -91.53 65.23
N SER A 643 -54.41 -91.83 64.54
CA SER A 643 -53.94 -93.19 64.26
C SER A 643 -53.56 -93.94 65.54
N GLN A 644 -52.77 -93.33 66.44
CA GLN A 644 -52.46 -93.90 67.76
C GLN A 644 -53.72 -94.14 68.60
N THR A 645 -54.68 -93.20 68.57
CA THR A 645 -55.97 -93.35 69.26
C THR A 645 -56.78 -94.52 68.70
N GLN A 646 -56.70 -94.76 67.39
CA GLN A 646 -57.35 -95.90 66.73
C GLN A 646 -56.64 -97.22 67.01
N GLU A 647 -55.31 -97.22 67.13
CA GLU A 647 -54.48 -98.39 67.48
C GLU A 647 -54.69 -98.82 68.94
N LEU A 648 -54.69 -97.88 69.89
CA LEU A 648 -55.09 -98.13 71.28
C LEU A 648 -56.53 -98.68 71.40
N LYS A 649 -57.42 -98.27 70.49
CA LYS A 649 -58.80 -98.78 70.42
C LYS A 649 -58.86 -100.22 69.89
N CYS A 650 -57.94 -100.64 69.02
CA CYS A 650 -57.79 -102.04 68.58
C CYS A 650 -57.22 -102.91 69.71
N LEU A 651 -56.16 -102.46 70.40
CA LEU A 651 -55.58 -103.17 71.54
C LEU A 651 -56.58 -103.34 72.71
N LEU A 652 -57.45 -102.35 72.94
CA LEU A 652 -58.56 -102.47 73.91
C LEU A 652 -59.65 -103.46 73.47
N GLY A 653 -59.76 -103.76 72.18
CA GLY A 653 -60.59 -104.83 71.64
C GLY A 653 -59.98 -106.22 71.88
N GLU A 654 -58.68 -106.36 71.64
CA GLU A 654 -57.94 -107.62 71.82
C GLU A 654 -57.80 -108.00 73.30
N ALA A 655 -57.57 -107.02 74.18
CA ALA A 655 -57.55 -107.20 75.64
C ALA A 655 -58.92 -107.62 76.25
N LYS A 656 -60.00 -107.65 75.46
CA LYS A 656 -61.33 -108.12 75.88
C LYS A 656 -61.69 -109.54 75.41
N ALA A 657 -60.80 -110.22 74.68
CA ALA A 657 -61.10 -111.50 74.05
C ALA A 657 -60.71 -112.75 74.86
N VAL A 658 -60.02 -112.61 76.01
CA VAL A 658 -59.48 -113.76 76.78
C VAL A 658 -59.70 -113.62 78.30
N ALA A 659 -60.95 -113.84 78.77
CA ALA A 659 -61.26 -114.26 80.15
C ALA A 659 -62.74 -114.69 80.34
N THR A 660 -62.98 -115.94 80.77
CA THR A 660 -64.21 -116.49 81.42
C THR A 660 -65.57 -116.40 80.67
N SER A 661 -66.22 -117.53 80.33
CA SER A 661 -67.22 -118.28 81.14
C SER A 661 -68.44 -117.46 81.63
N GLY A 662 -69.69 -117.94 81.61
CA GLY A 662 -70.25 -119.18 81.05
C GLY A 662 -71.70 -119.44 81.52
N GLN A 663 -72.58 -119.81 80.57
CA GLN A 663 -73.81 -120.63 80.77
C GLN A 663 -75.16 -120.02 81.26
N CYS A 664 -76.03 -119.74 80.26
CA CYS A 664 -77.40 -120.28 80.06
C CYS A 664 -78.60 -120.03 81.02
N ASN A 665 -79.63 -119.36 80.46
CA ASN A 665 -81.09 -119.44 80.68
C ASN A 665 -81.69 -120.20 81.91
N CYS A 666 -82.37 -119.47 82.82
CA CYS A 666 -83.85 -119.45 82.95
C CYS A 666 -84.40 -118.81 84.26
N LYS A 667 -85.53 -118.08 84.13
CA LYS A 667 -86.70 -117.98 85.06
C LYS A 667 -86.71 -117.11 86.35
N ILE A 668 -87.90 -116.48 86.53
CA ILE A 668 -88.68 -116.21 87.78
C ILE A 668 -88.54 -114.85 88.54
N THR A 669 -89.67 -114.10 88.50
CA THR A 669 -90.28 -113.12 89.46
C THR A 669 -89.54 -111.91 90.06
N GLY A 670 -90.29 -110.80 90.22
CA GLY A 670 -90.56 -110.37 91.62
C GLY A 670 -90.19 -108.97 92.12
N THR A 671 -90.72 -107.89 91.51
CA THR A 671 -91.13 -106.65 92.21
C THR A 671 -90.19 -105.86 93.18
N LYS A 672 -89.85 -104.63 92.74
CA LYS A 672 -90.09 -103.34 93.47
C LYS A 672 -89.13 -102.95 94.65
N VAL A 673 -88.32 -101.90 94.45
CA VAL A 673 -88.30 -100.61 95.22
C VAL A 673 -87.09 -99.72 94.84
N LYS A 674 -87.37 -98.42 94.58
CA LYS A 674 -86.61 -97.12 94.74
C LYS A 674 -85.05 -97.14 94.91
N LEU A 675 -84.26 -96.16 94.42
CA LEU A 675 -84.45 -94.68 94.41
C LEU A 675 -83.43 -93.95 93.46
N LYS A 676 -83.87 -92.85 92.80
CA LYS A 676 -83.18 -91.62 92.28
C LYS A 676 -81.65 -91.60 91.97
N THR A 677 -81.09 -90.81 91.05
CA THR A 677 -81.44 -89.57 90.29
C THR A 677 -80.36 -89.40 89.17
N ALA A 678 -80.38 -88.54 88.14
CA ALA A 678 -81.36 -87.79 87.32
C ALA A 678 -80.52 -87.09 86.19
N LYS A 679 -80.97 -86.26 85.23
CA LYS A 679 -82.29 -85.70 84.84
C LYS A 679 -82.25 -85.57 83.30
N LYS A 680 -83.27 -86.05 82.57
CA LYS A 680 -83.38 -85.87 81.11
C LYS A 680 -84.86 -85.82 80.73
N LYS A 681 -85.29 -84.86 79.90
CA LYS A 681 -86.46 -84.96 79.00
C LYS A 681 -86.53 -83.78 78.02
N SER A 682 -87.47 -83.88 77.09
CA SER A 682 -87.41 -83.40 75.70
C SER A 682 -88.60 -82.50 75.31
N SER A 683 -88.76 -82.27 74.00
CA SER A 683 -89.84 -81.56 73.26
C SER A 683 -89.76 -80.02 73.32
N LEU A 684 -89.62 -79.25 72.21
CA LEU A 684 -90.04 -79.34 70.79
C LEU A 684 -91.50 -78.89 70.58
N GLY A 685 -91.66 -77.65 70.09
CA GLY A 685 -92.94 -77.06 69.70
C GLY A 685 -92.79 -75.62 69.17
N HIS A 686 -93.45 -75.33 68.04
CA HIS A 686 -93.79 -74.00 67.49
C HIS A 686 -92.69 -73.10 66.87
N HIS A 687 -92.45 -73.34 65.57
CA HIS A 687 -92.20 -72.27 64.60
C HIS A 687 -93.53 -71.60 64.19
N GLY A 688 -93.51 -70.31 63.86
CA GLY A 688 -94.55 -69.71 62.99
C GLY A 688 -95.09 -68.33 63.38
N ALA A 689 -94.27 -67.27 63.32
CA ALA A 689 -94.78 -65.88 63.32
C ALA A 689 -93.84 -64.86 62.65
N PHE A 690 -92.55 -64.88 62.98
CA PHE A 690 -91.68 -63.70 62.80
C PHE A 690 -91.00 -63.52 61.43
N LEU A 691 -91.15 -64.45 60.47
CA LEU A 691 -90.42 -64.39 59.18
C LEU A 691 -91.24 -63.80 58.01
N LYS A 692 -92.55 -63.53 58.19
CA LYS A 692 -93.41 -62.99 57.11
C LYS A 692 -93.48 -61.45 57.06
N GLN A 693 -93.02 -60.75 58.10
CA GLN A 693 -93.05 -59.27 58.14
C GLN A 693 -91.99 -58.64 57.22
N SER A 694 -90.78 -59.20 57.17
CA SER A 694 -89.62 -58.57 56.50
C SER A 694 -89.60 -58.73 54.97
N ILE A 695 -90.34 -59.70 54.42
CA ILE A 695 -90.37 -59.96 52.96
C ILE A 695 -91.38 -59.03 52.27
N LYS A 696 -92.40 -58.51 52.97
CA LYS A 696 -93.41 -57.62 52.38
C LYS A 696 -92.94 -56.17 52.20
N VAL A 697 -91.83 -55.76 52.82
CA VAL A 697 -91.32 -54.37 52.78
C VAL A 697 -90.36 -54.12 51.59
N MET A 698 -89.79 -55.16 50.98
CA MET A 698 -88.83 -55.01 49.86
C MET A 698 -89.42 -55.18 48.45
N SER A 699 -90.72 -55.48 48.31
CA SER A 699 -91.36 -55.60 46.98
C SER A 699 -91.83 -54.28 46.35
N ASN A 700 -91.91 -53.19 47.11
CA ASN A 700 -92.55 -51.93 46.65
C ASN A 700 -91.55 -50.84 46.18
N VAL A 701 -90.30 -51.19 45.83
CA VAL A 701 -89.23 -50.20 45.52
C VAL A 701 -88.60 -50.38 44.13
N PHE A 702 -89.02 -51.37 43.34
CA PHE A 702 -88.53 -51.59 41.97
C PHE A 702 -89.66 -51.66 40.92
N GLU A 703 -90.68 -50.81 41.08
CA GLU A 703 -91.80 -50.67 40.14
C GLU A 703 -91.71 -49.37 39.29
N ASN A 704 -90.50 -48.89 39.05
CA ASN A 704 -90.23 -47.74 38.16
C ASN A 704 -88.87 -47.90 37.49
N PHE A 705 -88.86 -48.38 36.25
CA PHE A 705 -87.99 -48.01 35.11
C PHE A 705 -88.12 -49.04 33.96
N CYS A 706 -89.36 -49.30 33.54
CA CYS A 706 -89.63 -49.78 32.18
C CYS A 706 -90.04 -48.57 31.34
N LYS A 707 -89.09 -47.97 30.63
CA LYS A 707 -89.32 -47.11 29.46
C LYS A 707 -88.00 -46.76 28.76
N ASP A 708 -88.11 -46.63 27.44
CA ASP A 708 -87.17 -46.02 26.49
C ASP A 708 -85.81 -46.74 26.31
N GLY A 709 -85.42 -47.19 25.11
CA GLY A 709 -86.14 -47.28 23.84
C GLY A 709 -85.16 -47.75 22.75
N TRP A 710 -85.45 -48.89 22.11
CA TRP A 710 -84.65 -49.46 21.02
C TRP A 710 -85.58 -50.16 20.01
N GLU A 711 -86.01 -49.41 19.00
CA GLU A 711 -86.58 -49.92 17.75
C GLU A 711 -85.67 -49.52 16.57
N ASP A 712 -85.92 -50.12 15.40
CA ASP A 712 -85.07 -50.20 14.19
C ASP A 712 -83.75 -51.00 14.34
N VAL A 713 -83.57 -52.25 13.83
CA VAL A 713 -84.06 -52.97 12.62
C VAL A 713 -83.45 -52.41 11.32
N SER A 714 -82.87 -53.15 10.36
CA SER A 714 -82.54 -54.60 10.16
C SER A 714 -81.12 -54.68 9.50
N GLU A 715 -80.52 -55.77 8.98
CA GLU A 715 -80.83 -57.20 8.75
C GLU A 715 -79.82 -58.07 9.57
N LYS A 716 -79.88 -59.41 9.76
CA LYS A 716 -80.18 -60.65 8.99
C LYS A 716 -79.08 -61.07 7.98
N GLY A 717 -78.64 -62.33 7.93
CA GLY A 717 -79.06 -63.57 8.62
C GLY A 717 -77.89 -64.32 9.31
N THR A 718 -78.11 -65.08 10.41
CA THR A 718 -78.43 -66.53 10.45
C THR A 718 -77.38 -67.43 9.78
N LEU A 719 -76.87 -68.52 10.38
CA LEU A 719 -77.56 -69.51 11.22
C LEU A 719 -76.65 -70.21 12.26
N CYS A 720 -77.29 -70.60 13.35
CA CYS A 720 -76.86 -71.24 14.60
C CYS A 720 -76.09 -72.58 14.53
N ILE A 721 -75.29 -72.89 15.59
CA ILE A 721 -75.24 -74.13 16.42
C ILE A 721 -73.87 -74.29 17.14
N CYS A 722 -73.71 -74.76 18.40
CA CYS A 722 -74.56 -74.66 19.60
C CYS A 722 -73.79 -75.07 20.91
N LYS A 723 -74.31 -74.65 22.09
CA LYS A 723 -74.14 -75.19 23.47
C LYS A 723 -72.83 -75.04 24.29
N ALA A 724 -72.99 -74.31 25.40
CA ALA A 724 -72.22 -74.33 26.64
C ALA A 724 -72.33 -75.70 27.38
N LEU A 725 -71.27 -76.24 28.00
CA LEU A 725 -70.69 -75.95 29.34
C LEU A 725 -71.42 -76.67 30.49
N ASN A 726 -70.70 -77.55 31.21
CA ASN A 726 -71.25 -78.43 32.25
C ASN A 726 -70.61 -78.15 33.64
N ARG A 727 -71.44 -77.70 34.58
CA ARG A 727 -71.43 -77.96 36.04
C ARG A 727 -70.09 -78.10 36.80
N THR A 728 -69.86 -77.17 37.74
CA THR A 728 -69.20 -77.45 39.04
C THR A 728 -69.97 -76.81 40.20
N LYS A 729 -69.86 -77.41 41.41
CA LYS A 729 -70.73 -77.15 42.58
C LYS A 729 -70.12 -76.16 43.58
N ARG A 730 -71.01 -75.41 44.25
CA ARG A 730 -70.98 -74.94 45.67
C ARG A 730 -69.61 -74.67 46.33
N ARG A 731 -69.45 -73.46 46.87
CA ARG A 731 -69.41 -73.24 48.35
C ARG A 731 -69.66 -71.76 48.67
N ASN A 732 -70.33 -71.51 49.81
CA ASN A 732 -70.65 -70.17 50.28
C ASN A 732 -69.47 -69.56 51.03
N SER A 733 -69.26 -68.25 50.88
CA SER A 733 -68.60 -67.40 51.88
C SER A 733 -69.32 -66.06 51.99
N ILE A 734 -69.08 -65.34 53.08
CA ILE A 734 -70.04 -64.40 53.69
C ILE A 734 -69.83 -62.96 53.17
N PHE A 735 -70.93 -62.30 52.84
CA PHE A 735 -70.98 -60.88 52.45
C PHE A 735 -71.07 -59.98 53.70
N GLN A 736 -70.13 -59.04 53.88
CA GLN A 736 -70.31 -57.92 54.81
C GLN A 736 -71.03 -56.73 54.13
N LYS A 737 -71.63 -55.86 54.95
CA LYS A 737 -72.61 -54.82 54.57
C LYS A 737 -72.10 -53.80 53.52
N PRO A 738 -72.84 -53.54 52.42
CA PRO A 738 -72.53 -52.47 51.47
C PRO A 738 -73.55 -51.29 51.53
N GLY A 739 -73.60 -50.57 52.65
CA GLY A 739 -74.50 -49.41 52.80
C GLY A 739 -74.01 -48.14 52.10
N TYR A 740 -72.72 -47.81 52.27
CA TYR A 740 -72.09 -46.64 51.65
C TYR A 740 -71.47 -46.93 50.28
N SER A 741 -71.08 -48.19 50.04
CA SER A 741 -70.41 -48.58 48.79
C SER A 741 -71.34 -48.62 47.59
N ALA A 742 -72.67 -48.69 47.73
CA ALA A 742 -73.58 -48.75 46.58
C ALA A 742 -73.70 -47.43 45.78
N ALA A 743 -73.38 -46.27 46.39
CA ALA A 743 -73.31 -45.00 45.69
C ALA A 743 -71.94 -44.85 44.99
N LEU A 744 -70.85 -45.06 45.75
CA LEU A 744 -69.48 -45.11 45.24
C LEU A 744 -69.28 -46.16 44.12
N LEU A 745 -69.92 -47.32 44.22
CA LEU A 745 -69.94 -48.33 43.15
C LEU A 745 -70.71 -47.84 41.92
N ARG A 746 -71.78 -47.05 42.06
CA ARG A 746 -72.51 -46.50 40.90
C ARG A 746 -71.71 -45.41 40.19
N GLU A 747 -71.01 -44.54 40.90
CA GLU A 747 -70.06 -43.62 40.27
C GLU A 747 -68.84 -44.34 39.70
N ARG A 748 -68.28 -45.33 40.40
CA ARG A 748 -67.18 -46.16 39.89
C ARG A 748 -67.61 -46.94 38.65
N ILE A 749 -68.84 -47.45 38.59
CA ILE A 749 -69.42 -48.11 37.41
C ILE A 749 -69.60 -47.12 36.26
N LYS A 750 -70.10 -45.90 36.50
CA LYS A 750 -70.16 -44.86 35.45
C LYS A 750 -68.77 -44.47 34.94
N SER A 751 -67.82 -44.25 35.84
CA SER A 751 -66.42 -43.93 35.51
C SER A 751 -65.76 -45.08 34.72
N LEU A 752 -65.95 -46.34 35.14
CA LEU A 752 -65.48 -47.52 34.41
C LEU A 752 -66.20 -47.69 33.06
N GLN A 753 -67.51 -47.41 32.96
CA GLN A 753 -68.24 -47.43 31.69
C GLN A 753 -67.71 -46.34 30.74
N GLN A 754 -67.36 -45.17 31.24
CA GLN A 754 -66.79 -44.08 30.45
C GLN A 754 -65.33 -44.38 30.04
N GLN A 755 -64.52 -44.96 30.93
CA GLN A 755 -63.19 -45.49 30.57
C GLN A 755 -63.29 -46.63 29.54
N ILE A 756 -64.25 -47.55 29.69
CA ILE A 756 -64.52 -48.61 28.70
C ILE A 756 -64.98 -48.02 27.36
N ALA A 757 -65.78 -46.95 27.35
CA ALA A 757 -66.20 -46.28 26.13
C ALA A 757 -65.01 -45.58 25.43
N VAL A 758 -64.15 -44.89 26.18
CA VAL A 758 -62.91 -44.30 25.66
C VAL A 758 -61.99 -45.40 25.12
N LEU A 759 -61.69 -46.45 25.89
CA LEU A 759 -60.89 -47.59 25.46
C LEU A 759 -61.49 -48.32 24.26
N GLN A 760 -62.83 -48.37 24.11
CA GLN A 760 -63.47 -48.92 22.92
C GLN A 760 -63.33 -48.00 21.70
N SER A 761 -63.34 -46.67 21.88
CA SER A 761 -63.10 -45.70 20.81
C SER A 761 -61.63 -45.67 20.37
N GLU A 762 -60.70 -45.74 21.31
CA GLU A 762 -59.26 -45.88 21.08
C GLU A 762 -58.95 -47.23 20.43
N LYS A 763 -59.57 -48.33 20.89
CA LYS A 763 -59.46 -49.64 20.24
C LYS A 763 -59.99 -49.61 18.82
N LYS A 764 -61.12 -48.94 18.53
CA LYS A 764 -61.63 -48.76 17.16
C LYS A 764 -60.64 -47.96 16.30
N THR A 765 -60.07 -46.89 16.85
CA THR A 765 -59.08 -46.04 16.17
C THR A 765 -57.80 -46.83 15.88
N ALA A 766 -57.22 -47.50 16.88
CA ALA A 766 -56.06 -48.37 16.73
C ALA A 766 -56.31 -49.53 15.75
N VAL A 767 -57.48 -50.17 15.78
CA VAL A 767 -57.86 -51.19 14.80
C VAL A 767 -57.96 -50.62 13.38
N SER A 768 -58.46 -49.39 13.22
CA SER A 768 -58.48 -48.71 11.91
C SER A 768 -57.07 -48.37 11.41
N SER A 769 -56.17 -47.91 12.29
CA SER A 769 -54.76 -47.68 11.96
C SER A 769 -54.03 -48.98 11.62
N VAL A 770 -54.23 -50.05 12.40
CA VAL A 770 -53.67 -51.38 12.10
C VAL A 770 -54.20 -51.93 10.78
N LYS A 771 -55.47 -51.69 10.43
CA LYS A 771 -56.00 -52.04 9.11
C LYS A 771 -55.32 -51.22 8.00
N GLY A 772 -55.13 -49.92 8.19
CA GLY A 772 -54.38 -49.06 7.27
C GLY A 772 -52.93 -49.53 7.08
N PHE A 773 -52.22 -49.85 8.16
CA PHE A 773 -50.88 -50.43 8.09
C PHE A 773 -50.87 -51.81 7.40
N LYS A 774 -51.89 -52.64 7.60
CA LYS A 774 -52.01 -53.93 6.90
C LYS A 774 -52.24 -53.74 5.40
N GLU A 775 -53.12 -52.83 4.99
CA GLU A 775 -53.35 -52.48 3.58
C GLU A 775 -52.11 -51.87 2.92
N VAL A 776 -51.33 -51.07 3.65
CA VAL A 776 -50.03 -50.55 3.19
C VAL A 776 -49.00 -51.68 3.08
N ASN A 777 -48.94 -52.61 4.03
CA ASN A 777 -48.02 -53.74 3.99
C ASN A 777 -48.38 -54.75 2.87
N GLU A 778 -49.67 -54.97 2.60
CA GLU A 778 -50.15 -55.72 1.43
C GLU A 778 -49.74 -55.03 0.12
N LYS A 779 -49.85 -53.69 0.03
CA LYS A 779 -49.32 -52.94 -1.12
C LYS A 779 -47.79 -53.07 -1.23
N LEU A 780 -47.04 -52.97 -0.13
CA LEU A 780 -45.58 -53.10 -0.12
C LEU A 780 -45.12 -54.51 -0.53
N THR A 781 -45.80 -55.55 -0.06
CA THR A 781 -45.51 -56.95 -0.47
C THR A 781 -45.86 -57.21 -1.94
N THR A 782 -46.95 -56.64 -2.47
CA THR A 782 -47.21 -56.73 -3.93
C THR A 782 -46.19 -55.96 -4.76
N GLN A 783 -45.72 -54.79 -4.30
CA GLN A 783 -44.64 -54.05 -4.97
C GLN A 783 -43.30 -54.80 -4.92
N LEU A 784 -42.97 -55.42 -3.79
CA LEU A 784 -41.79 -56.27 -3.64
C LEU A 784 -41.86 -57.46 -4.60
N HIS A 785 -42.98 -58.18 -4.63
CA HIS A 785 -43.15 -59.32 -5.53
C HIS A 785 -43.05 -58.92 -7.02
N LEU A 786 -43.57 -57.74 -7.38
CA LEU A 786 -43.48 -57.20 -8.74
C LEU A 786 -42.06 -56.70 -9.08
N ALA A 787 -41.29 -56.24 -8.08
CA ALA A 787 -39.87 -55.94 -8.23
C ALA A 787 -39.02 -57.21 -8.37
N ASP A 788 -39.29 -58.26 -7.59
CA ASP A 788 -38.65 -59.57 -7.72
C ASP A 788 -38.97 -60.21 -9.07
N GLN A 789 -40.22 -60.12 -9.55
CA GLN A 789 -40.59 -60.60 -10.88
C GLN A 789 -39.81 -59.85 -11.97
N ARG A 790 -39.69 -58.52 -11.87
CA ARG A 790 -38.85 -57.71 -12.77
C ARG A 790 -37.37 -58.07 -12.69
N LEU A 791 -36.85 -58.39 -11.50
CA LEU A 791 -35.47 -58.83 -11.31
C LEU A 791 -35.24 -60.20 -11.96
N GLN A 792 -36.18 -61.13 -11.85
CA GLN A 792 -36.10 -62.44 -12.52
C GLN A 792 -36.21 -62.31 -14.04
N THR A 793 -37.12 -61.48 -14.57
CA THR A 793 -37.16 -61.22 -16.02
C THR A 793 -35.87 -60.58 -16.50
N ASN A 794 -35.34 -59.59 -15.77
CA ASN A 794 -34.06 -58.96 -16.10
C ASN A 794 -32.89 -59.95 -16.04
N LYS A 795 -32.89 -60.88 -15.06
CA LYS A 795 -31.88 -61.95 -14.96
C LYS A 795 -31.95 -62.90 -16.16
N LEU A 796 -33.15 -63.30 -16.59
CA LEU A 796 -33.35 -64.10 -17.80
C LEU A 796 -32.93 -63.33 -19.06
N THR A 797 -33.27 -62.05 -19.18
CA THR A 797 -32.83 -61.18 -20.29
C THR A 797 -31.31 -61.04 -20.31
N ILE A 798 -30.66 -60.82 -19.17
CA ILE A 798 -29.19 -60.78 -19.05
C ILE A 798 -28.60 -62.14 -19.45
N GLN A 799 -29.17 -63.25 -19.01
CA GLN A 799 -28.69 -64.59 -19.37
C GLN A 799 -28.80 -64.86 -20.89
N VAL A 800 -29.92 -64.47 -21.51
CA VAL A 800 -30.10 -64.51 -22.97
C VAL A 800 -29.11 -63.58 -23.70
N LEU A 801 -28.89 -62.37 -23.19
CA LEU A 801 -27.90 -61.44 -23.74
C LEU A 801 -26.47 -61.99 -23.61
N THR A 802 -26.10 -62.62 -22.49
CA THR A 802 -24.80 -63.28 -22.30
C THR A 802 -24.64 -64.47 -23.24
N SER A 803 -25.67 -65.31 -23.42
CA SER A 803 -25.65 -66.39 -24.42
C SER A 803 -25.55 -65.87 -25.85
N ASN A 804 -26.22 -64.75 -26.17
CA ASN A 804 -26.11 -64.12 -27.49
C ASN A 804 -24.73 -63.47 -27.69
N LEU A 805 -24.16 -62.85 -26.66
CA LEU A 805 -22.82 -62.25 -26.71
C LEU A 805 -21.77 -63.35 -26.91
N ALA A 806 -21.89 -64.49 -26.21
CA ALA A 806 -21.06 -65.67 -26.45
C ALA A 806 -21.21 -66.21 -27.90
N LYS A 807 -22.43 -66.27 -28.45
CA LYS A 807 -22.66 -66.63 -29.87
C LYS A 807 -22.01 -65.64 -30.83
N TRP A 808 -22.17 -64.33 -30.62
CA TRP A 808 -21.50 -63.29 -31.41
C TRP A 808 -19.98 -63.37 -31.31
N GLN A 809 -19.45 -63.76 -30.16
CA GLN A 809 -18.01 -63.93 -29.94
C GLN A 809 -17.48 -65.18 -30.67
N GLN A 810 -18.24 -66.28 -30.66
CA GLN A 810 -17.96 -67.48 -31.45
C GLN A 810 -18.11 -67.23 -32.96
N GLU A 811 -19.14 -66.49 -33.40
CA GLU A 811 -19.29 -66.06 -34.81
C GLU A 811 -18.17 -65.11 -35.22
N LYS A 812 -17.70 -64.23 -34.33
CA LYS A 812 -16.53 -63.37 -34.59
C LYS A 812 -15.26 -64.21 -34.74
N GLU A 813 -15.03 -65.19 -33.88
CA GLU A 813 -13.88 -66.10 -33.99
C GLU A 813 -13.95 -66.96 -35.26
N ASP A 814 -15.13 -67.48 -35.59
CA ASP A 814 -15.37 -68.27 -36.80
C ASP A 814 -15.27 -67.41 -38.08
N LEU A 815 -15.75 -66.16 -38.06
CA LEU A 815 -15.53 -65.18 -39.13
C LEU A 815 -14.06 -64.75 -39.22
N GLN A 816 -13.32 -64.66 -38.11
CA GLN A 816 -11.89 -64.34 -38.09
C GLN A 816 -11.04 -65.53 -38.59
N GLY A 817 -11.47 -66.76 -38.32
CA GLY A 817 -10.93 -67.98 -38.94
C GLY A 817 -11.23 -68.05 -40.45
N LYS A 818 -12.48 -67.72 -40.85
CA LYS A 818 -12.88 -67.61 -42.26
C LYS A 818 -12.18 -66.46 -42.98
N LEU A 819 -11.85 -65.35 -42.31
CA LEU A 819 -11.06 -64.25 -42.88
C LEU A 819 -9.62 -64.70 -43.15
N LYS A 820 -8.98 -65.40 -42.20
CA LYS A 820 -7.66 -66.01 -42.41
C LYS A 820 -7.67 -67.02 -43.56
N LEU A 821 -8.70 -67.87 -43.64
CA LEU A 821 -8.90 -68.77 -44.79
C LEU A 821 -9.17 -68.00 -46.10
N ARG A 822 -9.81 -66.82 -46.05
CA ARG A 822 -10.13 -66.00 -47.23
C ARG A 822 -8.96 -65.15 -47.72
N GLU A 823 -8.07 -64.72 -46.84
CA GLU A 823 -6.77 -64.13 -47.22
C GLU A 823 -5.91 -65.15 -47.96
N HIS A 824 -5.96 -66.43 -47.58
CA HIS A 824 -5.33 -67.53 -48.34
C HIS A 824 -6.08 -67.98 -49.61
N LEU A 825 -7.32 -67.52 -49.83
CA LEU A 825 -8.14 -67.85 -51.01
C LEU A 825 -8.43 -66.63 -51.91
N SER A 826 -7.70 -65.53 -51.73
CA SER A 826 -7.82 -64.31 -52.55
C SER A 826 -7.02 -64.37 -53.86
N GLN A 827 -7.11 -65.50 -54.56
CA GLN A 827 -6.84 -65.61 -56.00
C GLN A 827 -8.07 -66.25 -56.66
N THR A 828 -8.54 -65.63 -57.75
CA THR A 828 -9.69 -66.03 -58.62
C THR A 828 -11.04 -65.32 -58.35
N ALA A 829 -11.40 -64.45 -59.31
CA ALA A 829 -12.75 -64.07 -59.79
C ALA A 829 -13.88 -63.62 -58.81
N GLY A 830 -14.19 -62.32 -58.83
CA GLY A 830 -15.22 -61.78 -59.75
C GLY A 830 -16.73 -61.99 -59.47
N LYS A 831 -17.39 -60.87 -59.09
CA LYS A 831 -18.81 -60.47 -59.34
C LYS A 831 -19.99 -61.24 -58.70
N SER A 832 -21.04 -60.46 -58.42
CA SER A 832 -22.49 -60.79 -58.37
C SER A 832 -23.22 -60.54 -57.04
N GLU A 833 -24.34 -59.85 -57.19
CA GLU A 833 -25.46 -59.64 -56.26
C GLU A 833 -26.06 -60.93 -55.67
N ALA A 834 -26.71 -60.83 -54.50
CA ALA A 834 -28.11 -61.22 -54.28
C ALA A 834 -28.61 -60.90 -52.84
N THR A 835 -29.91 -60.58 -52.71
CA THR A 835 -30.63 -60.41 -51.42
C THR A 835 -31.72 -61.48 -51.31
N PRO A 836 -32.04 -62.06 -50.13
CA PRO A 836 -33.22 -62.92 -49.98
C PRO A 836 -34.21 -62.53 -48.86
N ALA A 837 -35.45 -62.27 -49.30
CA ALA A 837 -36.81 -62.48 -48.76
C ALA A 837 -37.11 -62.92 -47.30
N PRO A 838 -38.25 -62.42 -46.72
CA PRO A 838 -38.99 -63.05 -45.61
C PRO A 838 -40.22 -63.89 -46.08
N SER A 839 -40.70 -64.80 -45.23
CA SER A 839 -41.65 -65.88 -45.57
C SER A 839 -43.14 -65.59 -45.29
N LYS A 840 -44.02 -66.20 -46.10
CA LYS A 840 -45.50 -66.17 -45.96
C LYS A 840 -46.00 -67.49 -45.35
N ASN A 841 -46.61 -67.47 -44.17
CA ASN A 841 -47.29 -68.67 -43.61
C ASN A 841 -48.60 -68.40 -42.83
N ILE A 842 -48.83 -67.17 -42.35
CA ILE A 842 -49.97 -66.86 -41.46
C ILE A 842 -51.30 -66.68 -42.22
N ASP A 843 -51.25 -66.29 -43.50
CA ASP A 843 -52.43 -65.90 -44.29
C ASP A 843 -53.23 -67.09 -44.89
N LEU A 844 -52.73 -68.32 -44.72
CA LEU A 844 -53.37 -69.56 -45.19
C LEU A 844 -54.27 -70.20 -44.11
N GLU A 845 -53.87 -70.15 -42.83
CA GLU A 845 -54.65 -70.76 -41.73
C GLU A 845 -55.97 -70.01 -41.46
N MET A 846 -55.99 -68.67 -41.56
CA MET A 846 -57.23 -67.89 -41.38
C MET A 846 -58.30 -68.26 -42.41
N LYS A 847 -57.93 -68.53 -43.67
CA LYS A 847 -58.87 -68.96 -44.72
C LYS A 847 -59.37 -70.38 -44.49
N GLN A 848 -58.53 -71.27 -43.95
CA GLN A 848 -58.92 -72.65 -43.63
C GLN A 848 -59.95 -72.73 -42.49
N MET A 849 -59.88 -71.84 -41.50
CA MET A 849 -60.87 -71.76 -40.41
C MET A 849 -62.20 -71.15 -40.88
N GLN A 850 -62.16 -70.20 -41.81
CA GLN A 850 -63.37 -69.53 -42.32
C GLN A 850 -64.24 -70.44 -43.22
N CYS A 851 -63.63 -71.45 -43.86
CA CYS A 851 -64.38 -72.48 -44.61
C CYS A 851 -65.07 -73.53 -43.71
N LYS A 852 -64.55 -73.80 -42.50
CA LYS A 852 -65.15 -74.81 -41.59
C LYS A 852 -66.46 -74.33 -40.95
N LEU A 853 -66.62 -73.02 -40.73
CA LEU A 853 -67.84 -72.43 -40.16
C LEU A 853 -69.06 -72.49 -41.10
N LYS A 854 -68.87 -72.33 -42.42
CA LYS A 854 -69.98 -72.40 -43.39
C LYS A 854 -70.58 -73.80 -43.53
N VAL A 855 -69.79 -74.85 -43.35
CA VAL A 855 -70.26 -76.25 -43.44
C VAL A 855 -71.14 -76.63 -42.25
N THR A 856 -70.94 -76.01 -41.08
CA THR A 856 -71.77 -76.27 -39.89
C THR A 856 -73.15 -75.60 -39.91
N GLU A 857 -73.35 -74.51 -40.64
CA GLU A 857 -74.67 -73.86 -40.77
C GLU A 857 -75.62 -74.65 -41.69
N GLN A 858 -75.11 -75.25 -42.78
CA GLN A 858 -75.94 -76.04 -43.70
C GLN A 858 -76.50 -77.34 -43.09
N ILE A 859 -75.84 -77.92 -42.09
CA ILE A 859 -76.29 -79.16 -41.43
C ILE A 859 -77.42 -78.88 -40.41
N ILE A 860 -77.49 -77.67 -39.86
CA ILE A 860 -78.50 -77.29 -38.85
C ILE A 860 -79.88 -77.08 -39.48
N TRP A 861 -79.97 -76.65 -40.75
CA TRP A 861 -81.25 -76.44 -41.43
C TRP A 861 -81.95 -77.76 -41.81
N SER A 862 -81.18 -78.77 -42.23
CA SER A 862 -81.71 -80.08 -42.67
C SER A 862 -82.30 -80.94 -41.55
N ILE A 863 -81.93 -80.69 -40.29
CA ILE A 863 -82.39 -81.46 -39.12
C ILE A 863 -83.72 -80.92 -38.56
N PHE A 864 -84.10 -79.67 -38.89
CA PHE A 864 -85.28 -79.02 -38.30
C PHE A 864 -86.62 -79.35 -38.99
N SER A 865 -86.61 -80.09 -40.10
CA SER A 865 -87.83 -80.34 -40.91
C SER A 865 -88.54 -81.68 -40.62
N ASN A 866 -88.13 -82.43 -39.59
CA ASN A 866 -88.73 -83.74 -39.26
C ASN A 866 -88.81 -83.99 -37.74
N SER A 867 -89.78 -83.37 -37.05
CA SER A 867 -90.30 -83.86 -35.74
C SER A 867 -91.52 -83.07 -35.21
N ASP A 868 -92.54 -82.86 -36.05
CA ASP A 868 -93.88 -82.51 -35.56
C ASP A 868 -94.51 -83.73 -34.86
N MET A 869 -94.33 -83.85 -33.53
CA MET A 869 -95.20 -84.57 -32.57
C MET A 869 -94.57 -84.60 -31.14
N GLN A 870 -94.45 -83.45 -30.46
CA GLN A 870 -94.37 -83.43 -28.97
C GLN A 870 -94.64 -82.04 -28.34
N CYS A 871 -95.78 -81.44 -28.69
CA CYS A 871 -96.18 -80.13 -28.17
C CYS A 871 -96.60 -80.20 -26.67
N ASN A 872 -95.61 -80.21 -25.77
CA ASN A 872 -95.70 -79.82 -24.34
C ASN A 872 -94.33 -79.82 -23.62
N PHE A 873 -93.27 -80.44 -24.18
CA PHE A 873 -91.93 -80.46 -23.56
C PHE A 873 -90.98 -79.37 -24.08
N PHE A 874 -91.24 -78.82 -25.27
CA PHE A 874 -90.40 -77.82 -25.91
C PHE A 874 -90.36 -76.45 -25.22
N PRO A 875 -91.46 -75.87 -24.68
CA PRO A 875 -91.42 -74.54 -24.06
C PRO A 875 -90.41 -74.46 -22.90
N PHE A 876 -90.43 -75.45 -21.99
CA PHE A 876 -89.46 -75.52 -20.89
C PHE A 876 -88.01 -75.69 -21.35
N ARG A 877 -87.78 -76.42 -22.45
CA ARG A 877 -86.43 -76.61 -23.01
C ARG A 877 -85.93 -75.36 -23.72
N ILE A 878 -86.80 -74.65 -24.43
CA ILE A 878 -86.52 -73.34 -25.04
C ILE A 878 -86.21 -72.34 -23.93
N SER A 879 -87.08 -72.14 -22.93
CA SER A 879 -86.83 -71.20 -21.83
C SER A 879 -85.62 -71.56 -20.94
N ARG A 880 -85.17 -72.81 -20.93
CA ARG A 880 -83.88 -73.19 -20.31
C ARG A 880 -82.70 -72.75 -21.19
N LEU A 881 -82.75 -73.03 -22.49
CA LEU A 881 -81.72 -72.61 -23.44
C LEU A 881 -81.67 -71.09 -23.61
N GLU A 882 -82.79 -70.38 -23.52
CA GLU A 882 -82.85 -68.91 -23.51
C GLU A 882 -82.17 -68.33 -22.27
N ARG A 883 -82.41 -68.91 -21.08
CA ARG A 883 -81.67 -68.51 -19.86
C ARG A 883 -80.17 -68.78 -20.00
N ASP A 884 -79.78 -69.96 -20.49
CA ASP A 884 -78.37 -70.30 -20.72
C ASP A 884 -77.72 -69.37 -21.75
N LEU A 885 -78.41 -69.03 -22.84
CA LEU A 885 -77.97 -68.06 -23.85
C LEU A 885 -77.88 -66.65 -23.29
N ASN A 886 -78.84 -66.24 -22.44
CA ASN A 886 -78.82 -64.91 -21.84
C ASN A 886 -77.70 -64.79 -20.80
N MET A 887 -77.46 -65.82 -19.98
CA MET A 887 -76.31 -65.90 -19.07
C MET A 887 -74.99 -65.86 -19.84
N LYS A 888 -74.86 -66.60 -20.94
CA LYS A 888 -73.69 -66.53 -21.83
C LYS A 888 -73.52 -65.14 -22.46
N ARG A 889 -74.62 -64.46 -22.84
CA ARG A 889 -74.60 -63.07 -23.32
C ARG A 889 -74.07 -62.10 -22.25
N HIS A 890 -74.54 -62.21 -21.01
CA HIS A 890 -74.05 -61.41 -19.89
C HIS A 890 -72.55 -61.67 -19.61
N LEU A 891 -72.12 -62.94 -19.61
CA LEU A 891 -70.71 -63.29 -19.44
C LEU A 891 -69.83 -62.76 -20.59
N ILE A 892 -70.31 -62.81 -21.84
CA ILE A 892 -69.59 -62.25 -22.99
C ILE A 892 -69.50 -60.72 -22.88
N GLU A 893 -70.54 -60.04 -22.40
CA GLU A 893 -70.49 -58.59 -22.25
C GLU A 893 -69.65 -58.13 -21.04
N ASP A 894 -69.59 -58.92 -19.95
CA ASP A 894 -68.60 -58.75 -18.86
C ASP A 894 -67.16 -58.94 -19.36
N LEU A 895 -66.90 -59.98 -20.15
CA LEU A 895 -65.59 -60.19 -20.76
C LEU A 895 -65.21 -59.05 -21.71
N ARG A 896 -66.17 -58.48 -22.45
CA ARG A 896 -65.97 -57.31 -23.31
C ARG A 896 -65.77 -56.01 -22.54
N SER A 897 -66.52 -55.77 -21.46
CA SER A 897 -66.33 -54.59 -20.63
C SER A 897 -64.96 -54.61 -19.95
N ARG A 898 -64.53 -55.76 -19.43
CA ARG A 898 -63.17 -55.98 -18.93
C ARG A 898 -62.11 -55.78 -20.00
N LEU A 899 -62.30 -56.29 -21.21
CA LEU A 899 -61.35 -56.08 -22.31
C LEU A 899 -61.24 -54.58 -22.69
N ARG A 900 -62.35 -53.85 -22.74
CA ARG A 900 -62.34 -52.38 -22.96
C ARG A 900 -61.59 -51.66 -21.83
N ALA A 901 -61.86 -52.01 -20.57
CA ALA A 901 -61.15 -51.45 -19.42
C ALA A 901 -59.63 -51.75 -19.45
N TYR A 902 -59.22 -52.95 -19.88
CA TYR A 902 -57.80 -53.27 -20.08
C TYR A 902 -57.17 -52.43 -21.21
N GLN A 903 -57.86 -52.25 -22.34
CA GLN A 903 -57.38 -51.41 -23.45
C GLN A 903 -57.31 -49.92 -23.09
N GLU A 904 -58.25 -49.42 -22.29
CA GLU A 904 -58.23 -48.05 -21.76
C GLU A 904 -57.09 -47.87 -20.76
N ASN A 905 -56.87 -48.84 -19.87
CA ASN A 905 -55.74 -48.84 -18.94
C ASN A 905 -54.38 -48.97 -19.66
N GLU A 906 -54.30 -49.74 -20.75
CA GLU A 906 -53.10 -49.83 -21.60
C GLU A 906 -52.79 -48.50 -22.29
N LYS A 907 -53.82 -47.82 -22.85
CA LYS A 907 -53.67 -46.47 -23.39
C LYS A 907 -53.21 -45.47 -22.34
N ALA A 908 -53.82 -45.47 -21.16
CA ALA A 908 -53.40 -44.61 -20.05
C ALA A 908 -51.95 -44.90 -19.61
N CYS A 909 -51.54 -46.18 -19.55
CA CYS A 909 -50.13 -46.54 -19.31
C CYS A 909 -49.21 -45.95 -20.38
N ASN A 910 -49.54 -46.10 -21.66
CA ASN A 910 -48.75 -45.59 -22.77
C ASN A 910 -48.65 -44.05 -22.76
N GLU A 911 -49.76 -43.34 -22.51
CA GLU A 911 -49.76 -41.87 -22.37
C GLU A 911 -48.88 -41.39 -21.21
N THR A 912 -48.87 -42.10 -20.08
CA THR A 912 -47.95 -41.79 -18.97
C THR A 912 -46.50 -42.08 -19.34
N LEU A 913 -46.22 -43.17 -20.08
CA LEU A 913 -44.89 -43.53 -20.56
C LEU A 913 -44.35 -42.48 -21.54
N ASP A 914 -45.14 -42.05 -22.51
CA ASP A 914 -44.80 -40.95 -23.43
C ASP A 914 -44.52 -39.64 -22.68
N SER A 915 -45.26 -39.39 -21.58
CA SER A 915 -45.03 -38.21 -20.74
C SER A 915 -43.70 -38.27 -19.98
N LEU A 916 -43.29 -39.48 -19.56
CA LEU A 916 -42.01 -39.72 -18.91
C LEU A 916 -40.87 -39.68 -19.92
N GLU A 917 -41.04 -40.21 -21.13
CA GLU A 917 -40.03 -40.13 -22.20
C GLU A 917 -39.80 -38.68 -22.64
N ARG A 918 -40.86 -37.87 -22.78
CA ARG A 918 -40.74 -36.43 -23.04
C ARG A 918 -39.98 -35.69 -21.93
N LYS A 919 -40.27 -36.00 -20.66
CA LYS A 919 -39.52 -35.45 -19.51
C LYS A 919 -38.05 -35.89 -19.53
N LEU A 920 -37.76 -37.14 -19.87
CA LEU A 920 -36.40 -37.67 -19.94
C LEU A 920 -35.60 -36.98 -21.07
N LYS A 921 -36.20 -36.78 -22.24
CA LYS A 921 -35.60 -36.03 -23.36
C LYS A 921 -35.26 -34.59 -22.96
N SER A 922 -36.21 -33.87 -22.33
CA SER A 922 -35.97 -32.52 -21.81
C SER A 922 -34.86 -32.49 -20.74
N LEU A 923 -34.84 -33.44 -19.80
CA LEU A 923 -33.80 -33.51 -18.78
C LEU A 923 -32.41 -33.83 -19.36
N ASN A 924 -32.35 -34.62 -20.44
CA ASN A 924 -31.11 -34.94 -21.16
C ASN A 924 -30.57 -33.73 -21.93
N GLU A 925 -31.45 -32.92 -22.52
CA GLU A 925 -31.10 -31.64 -23.15
C GLU A 925 -30.61 -30.63 -22.11
N ASP A 926 -31.30 -30.49 -20.98
CA ASP A 926 -30.86 -29.68 -19.84
C ASP A 926 -29.49 -30.11 -19.30
N CYS A 927 -29.23 -31.42 -19.17
CA CYS A 927 -27.92 -31.95 -18.80
C CYS A 927 -26.84 -31.61 -19.83
N SER A 928 -27.18 -31.65 -21.11
CA SER A 928 -26.26 -31.28 -22.20
C SER A 928 -25.94 -29.77 -22.19
N ASN A 929 -26.95 -28.93 -21.99
CA ASN A 929 -26.81 -27.49 -21.83
C ASN A 929 -25.99 -27.12 -20.58
N LYS A 930 -26.26 -27.77 -19.45
CA LYS A 930 -25.46 -27.63 -18.21
C LYS A 930 -24.00 -28.04 -18.45
N LYS A 931 -23.75 -29.16 -19.13
CA LYS A 931 -22.40 -29.60 -19.49
C LYS A 931 -21.66 -28.55 -20.34
N ALA A 932 -22.29 -28.03 -21.39
CA ALA A 932 -21.73 -26.96 -22.21
C ALA A 932 -21.43 -25.68 -21.40
N SER A 933 -22.32 -25.31 -20.46
CA SER A 933 -22.10 -24.16 -19.58
C SER A 933 -20.91 -24.37 -18.61
N ILE A 934 -20.76 -25.59 -18.10
CA ILE A 934 -19.63 -26.00 -17.23
C ILE A 934 -18.33 -25.96 -18.01
N ASP A 935 -18.30 -26.46 -19.25
CA ASP A 935 -17.09 -26.45 -20.07
C ASP A 935 -16.70 -25.02 -20.52
N SER A 936 -17.69 -24.14 -20.78
CA SER A 936 -17.46 -22.69 -20.94
C SER A 936 -16.89 -22.02 -19.67
N LEU A 937 -17.36 -22.42 -18.48
CA LEU A 937 -16.82 -21.92 -17.21
C LEU A 937 -15.40 -22.42 -16.97
N LYS A 938 -15.09 -23.69 -17.26
CA LYS A 938 -13.71 -24.23 -17.22
C LYS A 938 -12.78 -23.48 -18.17
N GLN A 939 -13.23 -23.16 -19.38
CA GLN A 939 -12.42 -22.38 -20.33
C GLN A 939 -12.13 -20.97 -19.81
N ARG A 940 -13.14 -20.28 -19.25
CA ARG A 940 -12.95 -18.96 -18.62
C ARG A 940 -12.05 -19.02 -17.40
N LEU A 941 -12.18 -20.05 -16.56
CA LEU A 941 -11.29 -20.29 -15.42
C LEU A 941 -9.83 -20.50 -15.88
N ASN A 942 -9.61 -21.30 -16.93
CA ASN A 942 -8.28 -21.53 -17.48
C ASN A 942 -7.65 -20.25 -18.06
N VAL A 943 -8.44 -19.36 -18.67
CA VAL A 943 -7.96 -18.03 -19.12
C VAL A 943 -7.59 -17.17 -17.91
N ALA A 944 -8.47 -17.07 -16.91
CA ALA A 944 -8.21 -16.31 -15.69
C ALA A 944 -6.98 -16.82 -14.91
N THR A 945 -6.75 -18.14 -14.87
CA THR A 945 -5.54 -18.73 -14.26
C THR A 945 -4.28 -18.35 -15.04
N LYS A 946 -4.32 -18.32 -16.37
CA LYS A 946 -3.19 -17.86 -17.21
C LYS A 946 -2.92 -16.37 -17.00
N GLU A 947 -3.96 -15.53 -17.00
CA GLU A 947 -3.86 -14.09 -16.73
C GLU A 947 -3.29 -13.83 -15.33
N LYS A 948 -3.74 -14.56 -14.31
CA LYS A 948 -3.18 -14.53 -12.95
C LYS A 948 -1.69 -14.87 -12.94
N SER A 949 -1.29 -15.98 -13.56
CA SER A 949 0.13 -16.37 -13.64
C SER A 949 0.99 -15.34 -14.39
N HIS A 950 0.43 -14.67 -15.41
CA HIS A 950 1.13 -13.61 -16.12
C HIS A 950 1.32 -12.36 -15.25
N TYR A 951 0.30 -11.96 -14.49
CA TYR A 951 0.42 -10.85 -13.54
C TYR A 951 1.34 -11.17 -12.36
N GLU A 952 1.34 -12.41 -11.88
CA GLU A 952 2.29 -12.89 -10.86
C GLU A 952 3.73 -12.83 -11.40
N GLN A 953 3.98 -13.32 -12.62
CA GLN A 953 5.31 -13.22 -13.25
C GLN A 953 5.75 -11.77 -13.47
N MET A 954 4.85 -10.89 -13.90
CA MET A 954 5.14 -9.46 -14.05
C MET A 954 5.43 -8.80 -12.69
N TYR A 955 4.68 -9.14 -11.65
CA TYR A 955 4.92 -8.66 -10.29
C TYR A 955 6.30 -9.09 -9.77
N HIS A 956 6.67 -10.36 -9.92
CA HIS A 956 8.00 -10.85 -9.57
C HIS A 956 9.11 -10.12 -10.32
N LYS A 957 9.00 -9.94 -11.65
CA LYS A 957 9.96 -9.15 -12.43
C LYS A 957 10.10 -7.71 -11.91
N THR A 958 8.99 -7.03 -11.63
CA THR A 958 9.04 -5.67 -11.08
C THR A 958 9.60 -5.61 -9.66
N LYS A 959 9.44 -6.67 -8.86
CA LYS A 959 10.03 -6.79 -7.53
C LYS A 959 11.54 -7.01 -7.61
N ASP A 960 11.99 -7.91 -8.48
CA ASP A 960 13.42 -8.17 -8.70
C ASP A 960 14.13 -6.94 -9.30
N GLU A 961 13.45 -6.18 -10.17
CA GLU A 961 13.94 -4.89 -10.68
C GLU A 961 14.01 -3.82 -9.58
N LEU A 962 13.03 -3.78 -8.66
CA LEU A 962 13.04 -2.88 -7.51
C LEU A 962 14.18 -3.24 -6.54
N GLU A 963 14.35 -4.50 -6.17
CA GLU A 963 15.45 -4.96 -5.31
C GLU A 963 16.82 -4.65 -5.94
N LYS A 964 16.97 -4.81 -7.27
CA LYS A 964 18.17 -4.39 -8.01
C LYS A 964 18.38 -2.86 -8.02
N LYS A 965 17.31 -2.06 -7.90
CA LYS A 965 17.39 -0.60 -7.78
C LYS A 965 17.74 -0.19 -6.34
N ASP A 966 17.19 -0.85 -5.33
CA ASP A 966 17.47 -0.60 -3.92
C ASP A 966 18.92 -0.94 -3.57
N VAL A 967 19.47 -2.04 -4.11
CA VAL A 967 20.92 -2.35 -4.01
C VAL A 967 21.77 -1.28 -4.70
N LYS A 968 21.33 -0.75 -5.85
CA LYS A 968 22.04 0.33 -6.55
C LYS A 968 21.97 1.66 -5.78
N LEU A 969 20.85 1.97 -5.14
CA LEU A 969 20.70 3.12 -4.26
C LEU A 969 21.60 2.98 -3.04
N SER A 970 21.56 1.84 -2.35
CA SER A 970 22.44 1.54 -1.20
C SER A 970 23.93 1.71 -1.54
N ASN A 971 24.35 1.24 -2.72
CA ASN A 971 25.73 1.42 -3.19
C ASN A 971 26.07 2.89 -3.53
N LEU A 972 25.11 3.67 -4.03
CA LEU A 972 25.29 5.10 -4.26
C LEU A 972 25.30 5.89 -2.96
N GLU A 973 24.50 5.51 -1.97
CA GLU A 973 24.48 6.07 -0.61
C GLU A 973 25.80 5.78 0.12
N SER A 974 26.36 4.57 0.02
CA SER A 974 27.70 4.26 0.55
C SER A 974 28.75 5.18 -0.07
N LYS A 975 28.78 5.27 -1.42
CA LYS A 975 29.71 6.16 -2.13
C LYS A 975 29.52 7.64 -1.77
N MET A 976 28.27 8.09 -1.63
CA MET A 976 27.96 9.44 -1.18
C MET A 976 28.53 9.69 0.21
N SER A 977 28.30 8.79 1.17
CA SER A 977 28.86 8.89 2.53
C SER A 977 30.39 8.81 2.56
N GLU A 978 31.02 8.09 1.64
CA GLU A 978 32.48 8.06 1.47
C GLU A 978 33.01 9.39 0.93
N THR A 979 32.34 9.98 -0.08
CA THR A 979 32.71 11.30 -0.61
C THR A 979 32.43 12.44 0.37
N GLU A 980 31.37 12.35 1.17
CA GLU A 980 31.05 13.29 2.24
C GLU A 980 32.09 13.21 3.35
N ARG A 981 32.49 12.00 3.77
CA ARG A 981 33.59 11.79 4.71
C ARG A 981 34.90 12.39 4.18
N ALA A 982 35.28 12.08 2.94
CA ALA A 982 36.48 12.64 2.31
C ALA A 982 36.42 14.17 2.19
N MET A 983 35.24 14.74 1.95
CA MET A 983 35.01 16.19 1.97
C MET A 983 35.24 16.76 3.38
N THR A 984 34.67 16.17 4.43
CA THR A 984 34.90 16.62 5.81
C THR A 984 36.35 16.45 6.26
N GLU A 985 37.06 15.43 5.78
CA GLU A 985 38.50 15.24 6.00
C GLU A 985 39.32 16.35 5.31
N LEU A 986 38.96 16.72 4.07
CA LEU A 986 39.58 17.85 3.36
C LEU A 986 39.26 19.20 4.02
N GLU A 987 38.02 19.44 4.45
CA GLU A 987 37.61 20.66 5.15
C GLU A 987 38.33 20.81 6.49
N THR A 988 38.46 19.73 7.27
CA THR A 988 39.19 19.74 8.53
C THR A 988 40.69 19.92 8.32
N ALA A 989 41.29 19.28 7.30
CA ALA A 989 42.69 19.50 6.94
C ALA A 989 42.96 20.94 6.48
N ALA A 990 42.11 21.52 5.63
CA ALA A 990 42.21 22.90 5.20
C ALA A 990 42.02 23.88 6.37
N SER A 991 41.06 23.62 7.26
CA SER A 991 40.84 24.41 8.48
C SER A 991 42.04 24.37 9.42
N GLN A 992 42.69 23.20 9.58
CA GLN A 992 43.92 23.06 10.37
C GLN A 992 45.09 23.83 9.75
N GLN A 993 45.27 23.77 8.42
CA GLN A 993 46.31 24.53 7.72
C GLN A 993 46.09 26.05 7.84
N LEU A 994 44.86 26.52 7.61
CA LEU A 994 44.50 27.94 7.78
C LEU A 994 44.67 28.40 9.22
N HIS A 995 44.30 27.59 10.21
CA HIS A 995 44.53 27.90 11.63
C HIS A 995 46.02 27.94 11.96
N GLY A 996 46.84 27.03 11.41
CA GLY A 996 48.29 27.04 11.53
C GLY A 996 48.92 28.32 10.97
N LEU A 997 48.53 28.73 9.76
CA LEU A 997 48.98 29.97 9.13
C LEU A 997 48.49 31.23 9.87
N ALA A 998 47.25 31.24 10.36
CA ALA A 998 46.70 32.32 11.19
C ALA A 998 47.47 32.45 12.51
N LYS A 999 47.85 31.33 13.14
CA LYS A 999 48.68 31.33 14.36
C LYS A 999 50.10 31.84 14.09
N GLN A 1000 50.74 31.39 13.01
CA GLN A 1000 52.09 31.85 12.63
C GLN A 1000 52.11 33.34 12.28
N SER A 1001 51.15 33.81 11.48
CA SER A 1001 51.03 35.24 11.13
C SER A 1001 50.68 36.10 12.35
N GLY A 1002 49.81 35.62 13.25
CA GLY A 1002 49.55 36.27 14.54
C GLY A 1002 50.81 36.42 15.40
N GLN A 1003 51.60 35.35 15.55
CA GLN A 1003 52.88 35.40 16.28
C GLN A 1003 53.92 36.33 15.62
N ALA A 1004 53.98 36.35 14.28
CA ALA A 1004 54.86 37.26 13.55
C ALA A 1004 54.44 38.73 13.74
N LEU A 1005 53.14 39.03 13.65
CA LEU A 1005 52.57 40.35 13.92
C LEU A 1005 52.81 40.79 15.36
N GLU A 1006 52.59 39.93 16.34
CA GLU A 1006 52.87 40.22 17.76
C GLU A 1006 54.36 40.53 17.99
N THR A 1007 55.25 39.79 17.30
CA THR A 1007 56.70 40.03 17.36
C THR A 1007 57.09 41.36 16.71
N ILE A 1008 56.48 41.72 15.59
CA ILE A 1008 56.68 43.02 14.93
C ILE A 1008 56.12 44.15 15.80
N GLN A 1009 54.96 43.97 16.41
CA GLN A 1009 54.33 44.95 17.30
C GLN A 1009 55.18 45.19 18.57
N LYS A 1010 55.75 44.13 19.17
CA LYS A 1010 56.71 44.27 20.28
C LYS A 1010 57.98 45.02 19.86
N LYS A 1011 58.52 44.75 18.67
CA LYS A 1011 59.67 45.50 18.12
C LYS A 1011 59.34 46.96 17.85
N LEU A 1012 58.13 47.26 17.37
CA LEU A 1012 57.65 48.62 17.12
C LEU A 1012 57.45 49.39 18.43
N LEU A 1013 56.86 48.76 19.46
CA LEU A 1013 56.74 49.34 20.79
C LEU A 1013 58.12 49.66 21.39
N PHE A 1014 59.06 48.71 21.35
CA PHE A 1014 60.43 48.94 21.82
C PHE A 1014 61.17 50.04 21.03
N ALA A 1015 60.92 50.16 19.72
CA ALA A 1015 61.45 51.26 18.92
C ALA A 1015 60.84 52.61 19.32
N ASN A 1016 59.53 52.66 19.59
CA ASN A 1016 58.85 53.86 20.07
C ASN A 1016 59.32 54.26 21.48
N GLU A 1017 59.45 53.31 22.41
CA GLU A 1017 60.01 53.52 23.76
C GLU A 1017 61.40 54.17 23.67
N ARG A 1018 62.29 53.64 22.83
CA ARG A 1018 63.62 54.25 22.59
C ARG A 1018 63.55 55.63 21.94
N VAL A 1019 62.58 55.88 21.08
CA VAL A 1019 62.36 57.21 20.47
C VAL A 1019 61.83 58.20 21.52
N GLU A 1020 60.97 57.78 22.45
CA GLU A 1020 60.54 58.58 23.59
C GLU A 1020 61.67 58.86 24.59
N GLU A 1021 62.56 57.88 24.86
CA GLU A 1021 63.80 58.09 25.61
C GLU A 1021 64.68 59.16 24.93
N PHE A 1022 64.89 59.08 23.61
CA PHE A 1022 65.65 60.09 22.86
C PHE A 1022 64.97 61.47 22.89
N MET A 1023 63.65 61.56 22.73
CA MET A 1023 62.93 62.83 22.88
C MET A 1023 63.09 63.42 24.28
N THR A 1024 63.04 62.59 25.32
CA THR A 1024 63.20 63.00 26.71
C THR A 1024 64.63 63.48 26.98
N PHE A 1025 65.64 62.77 26.47
CA PHE A 1025 67.05 63.19 26.52
C PHE A 1025 67.28 64.54 25.84
N VAL A 1026 66.74 64.76 24.63
CA VAL A 1026 66.89 66.03 23.92
C VAL A 1026 66.19 67.18 24.65
N LYS A 1027 65.01 66.95 25.24
CA LYS A 1027 64.32 67.94 26.07
C LYS A 1027 65.16 68.31 27.30
N ALA A 1028 65.66 67.32 28.04
CA ALA A 1028 66.52 67.54 29.20
C ALA A 1028 67.83 68.29 28.85
N LEU A 1029 68.50 67.90 27.75
CA LEU A 1029 69.68 68.59 27.24
C LEU A 1029 69.39 70.05 26.87
N SER A 1030 68.22 70.32 26.30
CA SER A 1030 67.83 71.67 25.89
C SER A 1030 67.51 72.56 27.08
N THR A 1031 66.83 72.03 28.12
CA THR A 1031 66.61 72.76 29.38
C THR A 1031 67.91 73.00 30.14
N GLU A 1032 68.84 72.03 30.15
CA GLU A 1032 70.15 72.19 30.80
C GLU A 1032 71.03 73.23 30.09
N LEU A 1033 71.00 73.24 28.75
CA LEU A 1033 71.72 74.25 27.95
C LEU A 1033 71.16 75.65 28.19
N GLN A 1034 69.82 75.80 28.25
CA GLN A 1034 69.17 77.06 28.61
C GLN A 1034 69.56 77.51 30.03
N HIS A 1035 69.46 76.62 31.02
CA HIS A 1035 69.78 76.93 32.40
C HIS A 1035 71.24 77.40 32.55
N SER A 1036 72.18 76.71 31.91
CA SER A 1036 73.59 77.07 31.93
C SER A 1036 73.88 78.41 31.21
N ILE A 1037 73.14 78.76 30.15
CA ILE A 1037 73.22 80.07 29.50
C ILE A 1037 72.68 81.17 30.42
N GLN A 1038 71.55 80.94 31.08
CA GLN A 1038 70.97 81.88 32.04
C GLN A 1038 71.89 82.10 33.25
N GLU A 1039 72.48 81.04 33.80
CA GLU A 1039 73.45 81.12 34.89
C GLU A 1039 74.69 81.95 34.48
N LEU A 1040 75.17 81.79 33.24
CA LEU A 1040 76.26 82.61 32.70
C LEU A 1040 75.85 84.08 32.53
N ARG A 1041 74.66 84.37 31.98
CA ARG A 1041 74.15 85.75 31.90
C ARG A 1041 74.01 86.40 33.27
N ILE A 1042 73.53 85.67 34.29
CA ILE A 1042 73.47 86.15 35.68
C ILE A 1042 74.87 86.43 36.24
N LYS A 1043 75.85 85.53 36.01
CA LYS A 1043 77.24 85.74 36.42
C LYS A 1043 77.87 86.95 35.72
N ILE A 1044 77.57 87.18 34.44
CA ILE A 1044 77.99 88.36 33.68
C ILE A 1044 77.36 89.63 34.28
N LYS A 1045 76.05 89.65 34.54
CA LYS A 1045 75.35 90.79 35.17
C LYS A 1045 75.94 91.12 36.57
N GLN A 1046 76.15 90.11 37.41
CA GLN A 1046 76.82 90.27 38.71
C GLN A 1046 78.26 90.78 38.59
N ALA A 1047 78.98 90.40 37.53
CA ALA A 1047 80.32 90.88 37.27
C ALA A 1047 80.32 92.33 36.72
N LYS A 1048 79.35 92.71 35.87
CA LYS A 1048 79.17 94.10 35.40
C LYS A 1048 78.86 95.04 36.56
N LYS A 1049 77.87 94.70 37.41
CA LYS A 1049 77.62 95.40 38.68
C LYS A 1049 78.90 95.55 39.54
N LYS A 1050 79.81 94.57 39.55
CA LYS A 1050 81.09 94.66 40.27
C LYS A 1050 82.15 95.52 39.58
N GLU A 1051 82.17 95.60 38.25
CA GLU A 1051 83.02 96.53 37.48
C GLU A 1051 82.54 97.97 37.69
N GLU A 1052 81.23 98.20 37.59
CA GLU A 1052 80.57 99.49 37.79
C GLU A 1052 80.68 99.98 39.24
N ALA A 1053 80.46 99.13 40.24
CA ALA A 1053 80.67 99.49 41.65
C ALA A 1053 82.14 99.87 41.94
N ARG A 1054 83.11 99.27 41.23
CA ARG A 1054 84.53 99.69 41.33
C ARG A 1054 84.83 100.99 40.58
N ALA A 1055 84.13 101.27 39.48
CA ALA A 1055 84.21 102.55 38.78
C ALA A 1055 83.61 103.69 39.63
N CYS A 1056 82.44 103.46 40.23
CA CYS A 1056 81.75 104.42 41.10
C CYS A 1056 82.56 104.76 42.37
N LYS A 1057 83.29 103.77 42.93
CA LYS A 1057 84.26 103.97 44.03
C LYS A 1057 85.44 104.90 43.71
N LYS A 1058 85.62 105.36 42.47
CA LYS A 1058 86.58 106.44 42.13
C LYS A 1058 85.98 107.86 42.23
N GLY A 1059 84.66 107.99 42.40
CA GLY A 1059 83.96 109.29 42.46
C GLY A 1059 83.46 109.72 43.84
N LEU A 1060 83.23 108.78 44.76
CA LEU A 1060 82.65 109.06 46.10
C LEU A 1060 83.50 108.44 47.21
N SER A 1061 83.91 109.25 48.20
CA SER A 1061 84.62 108.79 49.40
C SER A 1061 83.70 107.92 50.26
N GLN A 1062 84.24 106.88 50.90
CA GLN A 1062 83.54 106.05 51.88
C GLN A 1062 82.91 106.90 53.02
N GLU A 1063 83.50 108.07 53.31
CA GLU A 1063 83.03 109.03 54.31
C GLU A 1063 81.69 109.68 53.92
N SER A 1064 81.40 109.88 52.62
CA SER A 1064 80.13 110.51 52.20
C SER A 1064 78.94 109.57 52.36
N ILE A 1065 79.13 108.26 52.15
CA ILE A 1065 78.11 107.23 52.36
C ILE A 1065 77.83 107.07 53.86
N LEU A 1066 78.87 107.03 54.70
CA LEU A 1066 78.74 107.01 56.15
C LEU A 1066 78.05 108.27 56.69
N LEU A 1067 78.37 109.44 56.14
CA LEU A 1067 77.72 110.70 56.51
C LEU A 1067 76.24 110.72 56.08
N ALA A 1068 75.91 110.24 54.88
CA ALA A 1068 74.53 110.13 54.42
C ALA A 1068 73.70 109.17 55.28
N ALA A 1069 74.22 107.98 55.59
CA ALA A 1069 73.60 107.02 56.49
C ALA A 1069 73.38 107.62 57.90
N SER A 1070 74.36 108.34 58.43
CA SER A 1070 74.25 109.01 59.74
C SER A 1070 73.29 110.21 59.74
N ILE A 1071 73.07 110.89 58.61
CA ILE A 1071 72.11 112.00 58.49
C ILE A 1071 70.69 111.48 58.31
N LEU A 1072 70.52 110.43 57.49
CA LEU A 1072 69.22 109.84 57.16
C LEU A 1072 68.75 108.78 58.17
N ASN A 1073 69.62 108.41 59.12
CA ASN A 1073 69.38 107.44 60.21
C ASN A 1073 68.89 106.06 59.70
N VAL A 1074 69.49 105.61 58.60
CA VAL A 1074 69.30 104.31 57.96
C VAL A 1074 70.63 103.57 57.91
N SER A 1075 70.62 102.25 57.72
CA SER A 1075 71.86 101.48 57.67
C SER A 1075 72.68 101.84 56.43
N THR A 1076 74.01 101.68 56.47
CA THR A 1076 74.86 101.91 55.29
C THR A 1076 74.45 101.01 54.12
N THR A 1077 73.96 99.81 54.40
CA THR A 1077 73.36 98.88 53.45
C THR A 1077 72.09 99.44 52.80
N ASP A 1078 71.21 100.08 53.57
CA ASP A 1078 69.95 100.64 53.05
C ASP A 1078 70.23 101.86 52.14
N VAL A 1079 71.29 102.64 52.45
CA VAL A 1079 71.76 103.73 51.58
C VAL A 1079 72.38 103.19 50.30
N GLU A 1080 73.14 102.10 50.36
CA GLU A 1080 73.65 101.42 49.16
C GLU A 1080 72.51 100.81 48.32
N GLU A 1081 71.45 100.26 48.94
CA GLU A 1081 70.26 99.72 48.25
C GLU A 1081 69.40 100.81 47.59
N ILE A 1082 69.28 102.00 48.20
CA ILE A 1082 68.63 103.17 47.59
C ILE A 1082 69.47 103.77 46.43
N LEU A 1083 70.79 103.56 46.44
CA LEU A 1083 71.71 103.99 45.37
C LEU A 1083 71.89 102.93 44.27
N GLU A 1084 71.55 101.66 44.51
CA GLU A 1084 71.34 100.66 43.48
C GLU A 1084 70.03 100.94 42.71
N VAL A 1085 70.05 102.01 41.91
CA VAL A 1085 69.08 102.15 40.81
C VAL A 1085 69.31 100.97 39.86
N GLU A 1086 68.36 100.03 39.82
CA GLU A 1086 68.36 99.02 38.75
C GLU A 1086 68.28 99.74 37.41
N ASP A 1087 69.27 99.52 36.55
CA ASP A 1087 69.24 100.06 35.20
C ASP A 1087 68.09 99.39 34.43
N ASP A 1088 67.00 100.14 34.22
CA ASP A 1088 65.83 99.73 33.45
C ASP A 1088 66.20 99.22 32.04
N GLU A 1089 67.31 99.69 31.47
CA GLU A 1089 67.81 99.20 30.19
C GLU A 1089 68.43 97.80 30.32
N GLU A 1090 69.13 97.50 31.42
CA GLU A 1090 69.71 96.17 31.67
C GLU A 1090 68.65 95.15 32.12
N THR A 1091 67.62 95.56 32.88
CA THR A 1091 66.50 94.68 33.25
C THR A 1091 65.66 94.34 32.01
N ALA A 1092 65.30 95.32 31.16
CA ALA A 1092 64.60 95.11 29.90
C ALA A 1092 65.40 94.20 28.93
N LYS A 1093 66.72 94.38 28.85
CA LYS A 1093 67.60 93.52 28.06
C LYS A 1093 67.59 92.07 28.57
N THR A 1094 67.65 91.88 29.88
CA THR A 1094 67.56 90.54 30.51
C THR A 1094 66.22 89.85 30.17
N GLN A 1095 65.12 90.61 30.16
CA GLN A 1095 63.79 90.11 29.81
C GLN A 1095 63.71 89.67 28.34
N MET A 1096 64.18 90.51 27.41
CA MET A 1096 64.27 90.21 25.97
C MET A 1096 65.12 88.95 25.68
N GLU A 1097 66.22 88.75 26.40
CA GLU A 1097 67.06 87.55 26.28
C GLU A 1097 66.35 86.30 26.82
N SER A 1098 65.52 86.43 27.86
CA SER A 1098 64.70 85.34 28.39
C SER A 1098 63.57 84.90 27.43
N GLU A 1099 63.02 85.83 26.65
CA GLU A 1099 61.97 85.53 25.65
C GLU A 1099 62.53 84.78 24.46
N LYS A 1100 63.70 85.18 23.95
CA LYS A 1100 64.43 84.46 22.89
C LYS A 1100 64.78 83.02 23.28
N ASP A 1101 65.04 82.76 24.57
CA ASP A 1101 65.25 81.38 25.05
C ASP A 1101 63.95 80.56 25.06
N LYS A 1102 62.80 81.17 25.40
CA LYS A 1102 61.48 80.50 25.36
C LYS A 1102 61.09 80.18 23.91
N GLU A 1103 61.32 81.10 22.98
CA GLU A 1103 61.12 80.88 21.54
C GLU A 1103 62.02 79.75 21.02
N TRP A 1104 63.28 79.69 21.46
CA TRP A 1104 64.19 78.61 21.09
C TRP A 1104 63.73 77.25 21.65
N LEU A 1105 63.31 77.16 22.92
CA LEU A 1105 62.72 75.92 23.44
C LEU A 1105 61.48 75.48 22.64
N HIS A 1106 60.62 76.42 22.24
CA HIS A 1106 59.45 76.13 21.41
C HIS A 1106 59.83 75.66 19.99
N LYS A 1107 60.93 76.20 19.43
CA LYS A 1107 61.54 75.73 18.17
C LYS A 1107 62.04 74.29 18.30
N ILE A 1108 62.71 73.93 19.40
CA ILE A 1108 63.15 72.55 19.68
C ILE A 1108 61.94 71.61 19.85
N GLN A 1109 60.93 71.99 20.64
CA GLN A 1109 59.72 71.20 20.85
C GLN A 1109 59.02 70.90 19.50
N LYS A 1110 58.84 71.91 18.64
CA LYS A 1110 58.27 71.73 17.30
C LYS A 1110 59.11 70.85 16.38
N LEU A 1111 60.44 70.90 16.49
CA LEU A 1111 61.33 70.02 15.72
C LEU A 1111 61.25 68.56 16.18
N LEU A 1112 61.00 68.30 17.46
CA LEU A 1112 60.75 66.95 18.00
C LEU A 1112 59.36 66.40 17.63
N GLU A 1113 58.37 67.29 17.41
CA GLU A 1113 57.02 66.92 16.98
C GLU A 1113 56.90 66.78 15.43
N ALA A 1114 57.91 67.21 14.67
CA ALA A 1114 57.91 67.16 13.22
C ALA A 1114 58.32 65.77 12.67
N GLN A 1115 57.67 65.35 11.58
CA GLN A 1115 58.10 64.17 10.83
C GLN A 1115 59.35 64.47 9.98
N PHE A 1116 60.13 63.42 9.69
CA PHE A 1116 61.48 63.46 9.10
C PHE A 1116 61.68 64.45 7.92
N PRO A 1117 62.89 65.04 7.76
CA PRO A 1117 64.11 64.82 8.54
C PRO A 1117 64.37 65.92 9.58
N PHE A 1118 64.23 65.63 10.88
CA PHE A 1118 64.42 66.64 11.94
C PHE A 1118 65.85 66.71 12.50
N ALA A 1119 66.66 65.65 12.36
CA ALA A 1119 67.94 65.52 13.06
C ALA A 1119 68.97 66.59 12.69
N THR A 1120 69.03 67.01 11.42
CA THR A 1120 69.90 68.11 10.95
C THR A 1120 69.48 69.44 11.56
N TYR A 1121 68.21 69.82 11.43
CA TYR A 1121 67.68 71.07 11.98
C TYR A 1121 67.75 71.12 13.51
N LEU A 1122 67.64 69.97 14.20
CA LEU A 1122 67.84 69.86 15.64
C LEU A 1122 69.31 70.11 16.03
N MET A 1123 70.26 69.49 15.31
CA MET A 1123 71.69 69.73 15.50
C MET A 1123 72.04 71.21 15.27
N ASP A 1124 71.55 71.82 14.21
CA ASP A 1124 71.77 73.24 13.92
C ASP A 1124 71.23 74.15 15.03
N ALA A 1125 70.01 73.88 15.52
CA ALA A 1125 69.40 74.63 16.61
C ALA A 1125 70.13 74.47 17.96
N ILE A 1126 70.73 73.31 18.24
CA ILE A 1126 71.57 73.09 19.44
C ILE A 1126 72.94 73.77 19.29
N LEU A 1127 73.55 73.69 18.09
CA LEU A 1127 74.81 74.38 17.78
C LEU A 1127 74.68 75.90 17.85
N GLU A 1128 73.53 76.46 17.46
CA GLU A 1128 73.20 77.88 17.61
C GLU A 1128 73.35 78.34 19.09
N LYS A 1129 72.74 77.61 20.03
CA LYS A 1129 72.86 77.91 21.47
C LYS A 1129 74.21 77.56 22.09
N LEU A 1130 74.89 76.51 21.63
CA LEU A 1130 76.27 76.23 22.09
C LEU A 1130 77.24 77.35 21.70
N ASN A 1131 77.08 77.95 20.51
CA ASN A 1131 77.85 79.11 20.09
C ASN A 1131 77.49 80.37 20.89
N GLU A 1132 76.23 80.57 21.28
CA GLU A 1132 75.83 81.63 22.22
C GLU A 1132 76.50 81.44 23.59
N LYS A 1133 76.43 80.23 24.16
CA LYS A 1133 77.11 79.88 25.43
C LYS A 1133 78.61 80.16 25.36
N LYS A 1134 79.28 79.82 24.24
CA LYS A 1134 80.70 80.11 24.03
C LYS A 1134 81.01 81.61 24.10
N LYS A 1135 80.23 82.45 23.39
CA LYS A 1135 80.40 83.92 23.41
C LYS A 1135 80.22 84.49 24.82
N LEU A 1136 79.23 84.01 25.57
CA LEU A 1136 79.01 84.44 26.96
C LEU A 1136 80.17 84.03 27.88
N VAL A 1137 80.77 82.85 27.71
CA VAL A 1137 81.98 82.45 28.45
C VAL A 1137 83.17 83.34 28.09
N GLU A 1138 83.35 83.72 26.83
CA GLU A 1138 84.39 84.65 26.37
C GLU A 1138 84.17 86.07 26.92
N GLU A 1139 82.93 86.56 26.95
CA GLU A 1139 82.55 87.83 27.57
C GLU A 1139 82.84 87.80 29.08
N TYR A 1140 82.33 86.82 29.81
CA TYR A 1140 82.57 86.65 31.25
C TYR A 1140 84.06 86.58 31.59
N SER A 1141 84.84 85.84 30.80
CA SER A 1141 86.30 85.72 30.99
C SER A 1141 87.03 87.04 30.73
N SER A 1142 86.56 87.82 29.76
CA SER A 1142 87.11 89.15 29.44
C SER A 1142 86.76 90.19 30.51
N LEU A 1143 85.54 90.10 31.03
CA LEU A 1143 85.01 90.94 32.10
C LEU A 1143 85.73 90.68 33.43
N MET A 1144 85.89 89.41 33.80
CA MET A 1144 86.68 89.00 34.97
C MET A 1144 88.15 89.44 34.87
N LYS A 1145 88.73 89.55 33.66
CA LYS A 1145 90.07 90.13 33.45
C LYS A 1145 90.15 91.66 33.58
N ARG A 1146 89.02 92.38 33.56
CA ARG A 1146 88.95 93.83 33.89
C ARG A 1146 88.69 94.08 35.37
N ILE A 1147 88.04 93.11 36.02
CA ILE A 1147 87.75 93.12 37.46
C ILE A 1147 88.93 92.59 38.29
N ALA A 1148 89.80 91.75 37.71
CA ALA A 1148 91.08 91.35 38.32
C ALA A 1148 92.08 92.51 38.27
#